data_AF-A0A6P0US80-F1
#
_entry.id   AF-A0A6P0US80-F1
#
_cell.length_a   1.000
_cell.length_b   1.000
_cell.length_c   1.000
_cell.angle_alpha   90.00
_cell.angle_beta   90.00
_cell.angle_gamma   90.00
#
_symmetry.space_group_name_H-M   'P 1'
#
loop_
_entity.id
_entity.type
_entity.pdbx_description
1 polymer ?
#
loop_
_entity_poly.entity_id
_entity_poly.type
_entity_poly.pdbx_seq_one_letter_code
_entity_poly.pdbx_strand_id
1 'polypeptide(L)'
;MQYEIVSKLGGDDQVGLRLKCDKQSQAEDIQRFLRREDFKVSCLMTSKQSGYTHFVYVTATEANLGNIMSKIQTSPETVPSVNNIKVAVKPIEKNSPNRPNFKSWQKQFIQVVKKLNSDSPLPTSSVQEIDPNQLPQKIAAGKITEIEERLLLQANINDSNALRTLIALYHQTNKIEEIVELGKAKRSEILALPTSGRLVEQLVTAHLQHYQQTHNQESLRAGTFIAREFLPELERLRQANGVRKLLHQTLTPQEPLPTLEGEPLPLSERLTQLLEIEPAERIPRLESLKQKYPKAINIIFALAESYAVTDNAEKAIELYQSVPIETKEVKIRYSKLLLKSDRPQEVIDLIPDSEDISPILTGLRGAALYCVGQESQALPCLEKAWQANNRNIEILLPLARLWVSHQNLEQAAIAYQDLLETSADTLTVEDYVHIAEISDGGGFGDISDEEVVNYYELCLDCGWNNFCSLPTVKQAELLKRRFSLRTQLNDTEKLISAYADLLEWLANENRFEEITEVLAKLRTQVQERKINLKQQFELLEIIEPFISSLPQLRALLINDYQSIAFAEIQEAVRYERSEEAFFKGLIRALWFIDSCLVQEVNEYRQQCYAQTALLGVQPLLENDTTTETINLSSLRLALVGGHEATRREVIRELKESYNLGSIIEIAPSSEVHVDRSTVQTKINNCDLIAVITGYMGHNLSKIVSELKKDCVLIGEVLPLSCRGKSGVVREILNWWIRQ
;
A
#
# COMPACT_ATOMS: atom_id res chain seq x y z
N MET A 1 -38.48 -26.05 -2.70
CA MET A 1 -37.33 -25.32 -3.25
C MET A 1 -36.90 -25.96 -4.57
N GLN A 2 -36.94 -25.22 -5.68
CA GLN A 2 -36.39 -25.65 -6.97
C GLN A 2 -35.11 -24.86 -7.25
N TYR A 3 -34.11 -25.48 -7.87
CA TYR A 3 -32.88 -24.79 -8.28
C TYR A 3 -32.42 -25.26 -9.66
N GLU A 4 -31.60 -24.43 -10.31
CA GLU A 4 -30.92 -24.74 -11.57
C GLU A 4 -29.46 -24.27 -11.47
N ILE A 5 -28.53 -25.14 -11.84
CA ILE A 5 -27.11 -24.80 -11.97
C ILE A 5 -26.83 -24.54 -13.44
N VAL A 6 -26.24 -23.39 -13.75
CA VAL A 6 -25.97 -22.93 -15.11
C VAL A 6 -24.48 -22.69 -15.27
N SER A 7 -23.82 -23.59 -15.99
CA SER A 7 -22.36 -23.60 -16.18
C SER A 7 -21.80 -22.46 -17.02
N LYS A 8 -22.64 -21.71 -17.73
CA LYS A 8 -22.20 -20.60 -18.61
C LYS A 8 -22.55 -19.21 -18.08
N LEU A 9 -23.01 -19.07 -16.84
CA LEU A 9 -23.55 -17.79 -16.38
C LEU A 9 -22.50 -16.84 -15.76
N GLY A 10 -21.26 -17.27 -15.48
CA GLY A 10 -20.18 -16.46 -14.89
C GLY A 10 -18.85 -16.57 -15.66
N GLY A 11 -17.73 -16.23 -14.99
CA GLY A 11 -16.37 -16.46 -15.52
C GLY A 11 -16.00 -17.95 -15.65
N ASP A 12 -14.83 -18.26 -16.23
CA ASP A 12 -14.41 -19.64 -16.54
C ASP A 12 -14.35 -20.60 -15.33
N ASP A 13 -14.30 -20.05 -14.11
CA ASP A 13 -14.26 -20.77 -12.83
C ASP A 13 -15.56 -20.66 -12.00
N GLN A 14 -16.63 -20.09 -12.58
CA GLN A 14 -17.89 -19.82 -11.89
C GLN A 14 -19.08 -20.52 -12.53
N VAL A 15 -19.99 -20.99 -11.68
CA VAL A 15 -21.31 -21.49 -12.08
C VAL A 15 -22.39 -20.59 -11.50
N GLY A 16 -23.44 -20.35 -12.29
CA GLY A 16 -24.63 -19.64 -11.83
C GLY A 16 -25.58 -20.59 -11.11
N LEU A 17 -26.05 -20.23 -9.92
CA LEU A 17 -27.09 -20.94 -9.19
C LEU A 17 -28.37 -20.10 -9.16
N ARG A 18 -29.43 -20.60 -9.80
CA ARG A 18 -30.77 -20.01 -9.75
C ARG A 18 -31.61 -20.72 -8.72
N LEU A 19 -32.33 -19.94 -7.91
CA LEU A 19 -33.13 -20.43 -6.81
C LEU A 19 -34.57 -19.96 -6.98
N LYS A 20 -35.50 -20.91 -6.83
CA LYS A 20 -36.92 -20.64 -6.67
C LYS A 20 -37.28 -20.90 -5.21
N CYS A 21 -37.30 -19.81 -4.46
CA CYS A 21 -37.64 -19.75 -3.04
C CYS A 21 -38.93 -18.97 -2.85
N ASP A 22 -39.75 -19.42 -1.89
CA ASP A 22 -41.04 -18.78 -1.56
C ASP A 22 -40.84 -17.53 -0.70
N LYS A 23 -39.70 -17.45 0.00
CA LYS A 23 -39.28 -16.30 0.82
C LYS A 23 -37.81 -15.99 0.58
N GLN A 24 -37.43 -14.72 0.68
CA GLN A 24 -36.04 -14.28 0.56
C GLN A 24 -35.12 -14.94 1.60
N SER A 25 -35.62 -15.12 2.84
CA SER A 25 -34.88 -15.77 3.92
C SER A 25 -34.38 -17.18 3.56
N GLN A 26 -35.13 -17.94 2.76
CA GLN A 26 -34.72 -19.27 2.32
C GLN A 26 -33.53 -19.21 1.34
N ALA A 27 -33.49 -18.18 0.49
CA ALA A 27 -32.39 -17.99 -0.44
C ALA A 27 -31.11 -17.54 0.29
N GLU A 28 -31.26 -16.70 1.32
CA GLU A 28 -30.17 -16.32 2.22
C GLU A 28 -29.64 -17.51 3.04
N ASP A 29 -30.52 -18.38 3.53
CA ASP A 29 -30.12 -19.60 4.25
C ASP A 29 -29.26 -20.52 3.36
N ILE A 30 -29.63 -20.69 2.10
CA ILE A 30 -28.85 -21.46 1.10
C ILE A 30 -27.51 -20.78 0.83
N GLN A 31 -27.49 -19.46 0.66
CA GLN A 31 -26.26 -18.70 0.47
C GLN A 31 -25.31 -18.84 1.67
N ARG A 32 -25.84 -18.76 2.91
CA ARG A 32 -25.08 -18.98 4.15
C ARG A 32 -24.55 -20.41 4.24
N PHE A 33 -25.35 -21.40 3.84
CA PHE A 33 -24.92 -22.79 3.81
C PHE A 33 -23.76 -23.00 2.83
N LEU A 34 -23.84 -22.44 1.62
CA LEU A 34 -22.77 -22.54 0.63
C LEU A 34 -21.47 -21.89 1.12
N ARG A 35 -21.55 -20.76 1.83
CA ARG A 35 -20.38 -20.13 2.46
C ARG A 35 -19.76 -21.00 3.57
N ARG A 36 -20.57 -21.71 4.36
CA ARG A 36 -20.09 -22.66 5.38
C ARG A 36 -19.35 -23.86 4.79
N GLU A 37 -19.67 -24.24 3.56
CA GLU A 37 -18.98 -25.30 2.81
C GLU A 37 -17.77 -24.75 2.01
N ASP A 38 -17.21 -23.60 2.43
CA ASP A 38 -16.03 -22.93 1.84
C ASP A 38 -16.18 -22.50 0.36
N PHE A 39 -17.40 -22.39 -0.17
CA PHE A 39 -17.58 -21.82 -1.50
C PHE A 39 -17.46 -20.29 -1.48
N LYS A 40 -16.78 -19.73 -2.49
CA LYS A 40 -16.88 -18.30 -2.79
C LYS A 40 -18.19 -18.05 -3.53
N VAL A 41 -19.07 -17.27 -2.91
CA VAL A 41 -20.44 -17.04 -3.37
C VAL A 41 -20.69 -15.54 -3.46
N SER A 42 -21.22 -15.06 -4.59
CA SER A 42 -21.58 -13.64 -4.76
C SER A 42 -22.74 -13.22 -3.85
N CYS A 43 -23.08 -11.93 -3.87
CA CYS A 43 -24.31 -11.44 -3.26
C CYS A 43 -25.55 -12.08 -3.90
N LEU A 44 -26.61 -12.21 -3.12
CA LEU A 44 -27.91 -12.72 -3.57
C LEU A 44 -28.57 -11.67 -4.46
N MET A 45 -28.88 -12.03 -5.70
CA MET A 45 -29.50 -11.12 -6.68
C MET A 45 -30.90 -11.61 -7.04
N THR A 46 -31.74 -10.73 -7.56
CA THR A 46 -33.04 -11.11 -8.14
C THR A 46 -32.85 -11.74 -9.52
N SER A 47 -33.48 -12.90 -9.74
CA SER A 47 -33.39 -13.58 -11.03
C SER A 47 -34.33 -12.91 -12.05
N LYS A 48 -33.81 -12.60 -13.24
CA LYS A 48 -34.62 -12.11 -14.38
C LYS A 48 -35.29 -13.22 -15.19
N GLN A 49 -34.96 -14.49 -14.93
CA GLN A 49 -35.51 -15.62 -15.67
C GLN A 49 -36.86 -16.09 -15.09
N SER A 50 -37.83 -16.31 -15.97
CA SER A 50 -39.16 -16.81 -15.60
C SER A 50 -39.07 -18.13 -14.83
N GLY A 51 -39.60 -18.14 -13.60
CA GLY A 51 -39.68 -19.33 -12.76
C GLY A 51 -38.65 -19.40 -11.63
N TYR A 52 -37.68 -18.50 -11.55
CA TYR A 52 -36.72 -18.39 -10.43
C TYR A 52 -36.82 -17.02 -9.78
N THR A 53 -36.69 -16.97 -8.45
CA THR A 53 -36.81 -15.72 -7.69
C THR A 53 -35.45 -15.08 -7.43
N HIS A 54 -34.42 -15.89 -7.20
CA HIS A 54 -33.07 -15.41 -6.85
C HIS A 54 -31.98 -16.07 -7.69
N PHE A 55 -30.81 -15.44 -7.71
CA PHE A 55 -29.65 -15.87 -8.46
C PHE A 55 -28.35 -15.53 -7.74
N VAL A 56 -27.35 -16.42 -7.83
CA VAL A 56 -26.03 -16.25 -7.20
C VAL A 56 -24.93 -16.88 -8.05
N TYR A 57 -23.74 -16.29 -8.07
CA TYR A 57 -22.53 -16.90 -8.62
C TYR A 57 -21.79 -17.70 -7.57
N VAL A 58 -21.33 -18.90 -7.93
CA VAL A 58 -20.55 -19.76 -7.06
C VAL A 58 -19.28 -20.17 -7.79
N THR A 59 -18.12 -19.96 -7.16
CA THR A 59 -16.83 -20.42 -7.70
C THR A 59 -16.69 -21.91 -7.45
N ALA A 60 -17.16 -22.73 -8.40
CA ALA A 60 -17.23 -24.18 -8.29
C ALA A 60 -17.43 -24.81 -9.68
N THR A 61 -17.22 -26.12 -9.79
CA THR A 61 -17.70 -26.89 -10.94
C THR A 61 -19.17 -27.28 -10.75
N GLU A 62 -19.88 -27.52 -11.86
CA GLU A 62 -21.28 -27.96 -11.85
C GLU A 62 -21.48 -29.24 -11.01
N ALA A 63 -20.55 -30.19 -11.13
CA ALA A 63 -20.56 -31.43 -10.36
C ALA A 63 -20.38 -31.20 -8.85
N ASN A 64 -19.46 -30.32 -8.45
CA ASN A 64 -19.22 -30.02 -7.04
C ASN A 64 -20.41 -29.30 -6.41
N LEU A 65 -20.98 -28.32 -7.11
CA LEU A 65 -22.15 -27.61 -6.62
C LEU A 65 -23.38 -28.52 -6.57
N GLY A 66 -23.57 -29.39 -7.58
CA GLY A 66 -24.66 -30.38 -7.60
C GLY A 66 -24.64 -31.32 -6.41
N ASN A 67 -23.46 -31.79 -5.99
CA ASN A 67 -23.28 -32.65 -4.82
C ASN A 67 -23.64 -31.96 -3.48
N ILE A 68 -23.51 -30.64 -3.41
CA ILE A 68 -23.82 -29.87 -2.20
C ILE A 68 -25.30 -29.49 -2.19
N MET A 69 -25.85 -29.11 -3.34
CA MET A 69 -27.28 -28.83 -3.47
C MET A 69 -28.15 -30.06 -3.24
N SER A 70 -27.67 -31.26 -3.59
CA SER A 70 -28.36 -32.51 -3.23
C SER A 70 -28.36 -32.74 -1.72
N LYS A 71 -27.25 -32.48 -1.02
CA LYS A 71 -27.21 -32.53 0.47
C LYS A 71 -28.22 -31.58 1.10
N ILE A 72 -28.32 -30.34 0.60
CA ILE A 72 -29.27 -29.33 1.06
C ILE A 72 -30.72 -29.80 0.85
N GLN A 73 -31.02 -30.45 -0.28
CA GLN A 73 -32.35 -31.02 -0.52
C GLN A 73 -32.68 -32.23 0.35
N THR A 74 -31.67 -33.03 0.72
CA THR A 74 -31.85 -34.26 1.50
C THR A 74 -31.84 -34.08 3.02
N SER A 75 -31.47 -32.90 3.54
CA SER A 75 -31.45 -32.64 4.99
C SER A 75 -32.77 -32.00 5.44
N PRO A 76 -33.71 -32.75 6.05
CA PRO A 76 -35.07 -32.25 6.34
C PRO A 76 -35.13 -31.39 7.62
N GLU A 77 -34.04 -31.28 8.38
CA GLU A 77 -34.01 -30.61 9.68
C GLU A 77 -32.80 -29.70 9.78
N THR A 78 -32.96 -28.42 9.40
CA THR A 78 -32.38 -27.23 10.06
C THR A 78 -32.72 -25.99 9.23
N VAL A 79 -33.91 -25.43 9.47
CA VAL A 79 -34.06 -23.96 9.43
C VAL A 79 -34.39 -23.59 10.87
N PRO A 80 -33.42 -23.18 11.70
CA PRO A 80 -33.71 -22.69 13.03
C PRO A 80 -34.45 -21.36 12.87
N SER A 81 -35.74 -21.39 13.19
CA SER A 81 -36.51 -20.20 13.56
C SER A 81 -35.74 -19.41 14.61
N VAL A 82 -35.49 -18.13 14.33
CA VAL A 82 -34.95 -17.14 15.27
C VAL A 82 -35.89 -17.09 16.48
N ASN A 83 -35.51 -17.73 17.57
CA ASN A 83 -35.74 -17.31 18.96
C ASN A 83 -35.29 -18.43 19.91
N ASN A 84 -34.34 -18.09 20.80
CA ASN A 84 -33.84 -18.87 21.93
C ASN A 84 -32.93 -20.07 21.65
N ILE A 85 -31.61 -19.84 21.58
CA ILE A 85 -30.63 -20.82 22.08
C ILE A 85 -29.56 -20.11 22.92
N LYS A 86 -29.61 -20.36 24.23
CA LYS A 86 -28.53 -20.10 25.18
C LYS A 86 -27.30 -20.90 24.78
N VAL A 87 -26.16 -20.22 24.84
CA VAL A 87 -24.80 -20.75 24.73
C VAL A 87 -24.65 -22.07 25.50
N ALA A 88 -24.34 -23.13 24.76
CA ALA A 88 -23.73 -24.34 25.29
C ALA A 88 -22.56 -24.72 24.37
N VAL A 89 -21.39 -24.18 24.68
CA VAL A 89 -20.13 -24.58 24.05
C VAL A 89 -19.83 -26.02 24.46
N LYS A 90 -19.90 -26.94 23.51
CA LYS A 90 -19.21 -28.23 23.62
C LYS A 90 -17.84 -28.11 22.94
N PRO A 91 -16.77 -28.64 23.56
CA PRO A 91 -15.43 -28.56 23.01
C PRO A 91 -15.34 -29.44 21.76
N ILE A 92 -14.97 -28.85 20.62
CA ILE A 92 -14.64 -29.62 19.43
C ILE A 92 -13.27 -30.23 19.64
N GLU A 93 -13.25 -31.55 19.74
CA GLU A 93 -12.06 -32.38 19.71
C GLU A 93 -11.26 -32.12 18.43
N LYS A 94 -9.96 -31.86 18.64
CA LYS A 94 -8.93 -31.91 17.61
C LYS A 94 -9.00 -33.27 16.91
N ASN A 95 -9.37 -33.30 15.63
CA ASN A 95 -8.88 -34.28 14.65
C ASN A 95 -9.31 -33.89 13.22
N SER A 96 -8.44 -33.20 12.49
CA SER A 96 -8.37 -33.35 11.04
C SER A 96 -6.93 -33.11 10.58
N PRO A 97 -6.37 -33.97 9.69
CA PRO A 97 -4.97 -33.91 9.30
C PRO A 97 -4.75 -32.75 8.32
N ASN A 98 -3.67 -32.00 8.55
CA ASN A 98 -3.04 -31.02 7.67
C ASN A 98 -3.58 -30.96 6.23
N ARG A 99 -4.52 -30.04 5.97
CA ARG A 99 -4.66 -29.51 4.60
C ARG A 99 -3.50 -28.55 4.35
N PRO A 100 -2.61 -28.81 3.38
CA PRO A 100 -1.52 -27.90 3.07
C PRO A 100 -2.10 -26.57 2.57
N ASN A 101 -1.74 -25.45 3.22
CA ASN A 101 -2.02 -24.13 2.67
C ASN A 101 -1.31 -23.96 1.32
N PHE A 102 -1.80 -23.06 0.46
CA PHE A 102 -1.27 -22.86 -0.89
C PHE A 102 0.26 -22.66 -0.94
N LYS A 103 0.84 -21.97 0.05
CA LYS A 103 2.30 -21.79 0.18
C LYS A 103 3.04 -23.11 0.42
N SER A 104 2.50 -23.99 1.27
CA SER A 104 3.09 -25.30 1.52
C SER A 104 2.96 -26.24 0.31
N TRP A 105 1.84 -26.17 -0.41
CA TRP A 105 1.67 -26.88 -1.69
C TRP A 105 2.64 -26.35 -2.75
N GLN A 106 2.80 -25.03 -2.89
CA GLN A 106 3.73 -24.41 -3.83
C GLN A 106 5.19 -24.82 -3.53
N LYS A 107 5.59 -24.84 -2.25
CA LYS A 107 6.91 -25.35 -1.83
C LYS A 107 7.09 -26.83 -2.19
N GLN A 108 6.08 -27.66 -1.92
CA GLN A 108 6.13 -29.09 -2.25
C GLN A 108 6.18 -29.33 -3.76
N PHE A 109 5.40 -28.57 -4.54
CA PHE A 109 5.41 -28.62 -6.00
C PHE A 109 6.79 -28.27 -6.56
N ILE A 110 7.40 -27.18 -6.09
CA ILE A 110 8.76 -26.79 -6.48
C ILE A 110 9.77 -27.88 -6.12
N GLN A 111 9.65 -28.51 -4.94
CA GLN A 111 10.52 -29.61 -4.53
C GLN A 111 10.34 -30.87 -5.39
N VAL A 112 9.10 -31.22 -5.74
CA VAL A 112 8.78 -32.36 -6.60
C VAL A 112 9.30 -32.13 -8.03
N VAL A 113 9.13 -30.93 -8.58
CA VAL A 113 9.68 -30.56 -9.89
C VAL A 113 11.22 -30.60 -9.88
N LYS A 114 11.87 -30.11 -8.81
CA LYS A 114 13.33 -30.22 -8.64
C LYS A 114 13.81 -31.67 -8.60
N LYS A 115 13.08 -32.55 -7.94
CA LYS A 115 13.41 -33.97 -7.82
C LYS A 115 13.16 -34.75 -9.11
N LEU A 116 12.09 -34.44 -9.83
CA LEU A 116 11.81 -35.00 -11.16
C LEU A 116 12.88 -34.60 -12.18
N ASN A 117 13.42 -33.39 -12.06
CA ASN A 117 14.51 -32.90 -12.91
C ASN A 117 15.88 -33.50 -12.56
N SER A 118 16.10 -33.98 -11.33
CA SER A 118 17.37 -34.63 -10.93
C SER A 118 17.45 -36.10 -11.33
N ASP A 119 16.30 -36.77 -11.50
CA ASP A 119 16.24 -38.24 -11.63
C ASP A 119 16.06 -38.73 -13.09
N SER A 120 15.99 -37.83 -14.08
CA SER A 120 15.81 -38.18 -15.50
C SER A 120 17.14 -38.17 -16.29
N PRO A 121 17.48 -39.24 -17.03
CA PRO A 121 18.72 -39.33 -17.83
C PRO A 121 18.70 -38.53 -19.16
N LEU A 122 17.58 -37.87 -19.48
CA LEU A 122 17.47 -36.90 -20.57
C LEU A 122 16.89 -35.60 -19.98
N PRO A 123 17.72 -34.56 -19.77
CA PRO A 123 17.24 -33.31 -19.17
C PRO A 123 16.31 -32.61 -20.16
N THR A 124 15.04 -32.43 -19.77
CA THR A 124 14.11 -31.51 -20.42
C THR A 124 14.62 -30.07 -20.24
N SER A 125 15.48 -29.64 -21.18
CA SER A 125 15.87 -28.29 -21.64
C SER A 125 15.68 -27.05 -20.76
N SER A 126 15.69 -27.16 -19.43
CA SER A 126 15.64 -26.03 -18.49
C SER A 126 16.86 -26.08 -17.58
N VAL A 127 18.03 -26.05 -18.22
CA VAL A 127 19.33 -26.03 -17.54
C VAL A 127 19.59 -24.60 -17.06
N GLN A 128 19.37 -24.38 -15.76
CA GLN A 128 19.83 -23.22 -14.97
C GLN A 128 19.56 -21.87 -15.67
N GLU A 129 18.33 -21.37 -15.54
CA GLU A 129 18.01 -19.99 -15.87
C GLU A 129 18.97 -19.05 -15.12
N ILE A 130 19.69 -18.22 -15.86
CA ILE A 130 20.41 -17.10 -15.28
C ILE A 130 19.33 -16.07 -14.92
N ASP A 131 18.97 -16.04 -13.63
CA ASP A 131 17.99 -15.08 -13.11
C ASP A 131 18.46 -13.65 -13.43
N PRO A 132 17.67 -12.86 -14.18
CA PRO A 132 18.01 -11.47 -14.50
C PRO A 132 18.23 -10.60 -13.24
N ASN A 133 17.71 -11.01 -12.07
CA ASN A 133 17.94 -10.32 -10.80
C ASN A 133 19.35 -10.57 -10.21
N GLN A 134 20.02 -11.66 -10.61
CA GLN A 134 21.40 -11.97 -10.19
C GLN A 134 22.46 -11.41 -11.14
N LEU A 135 22.04 -10.81 -12.25
CA LEU A 135 22.93 -10.25 -13.28
C LEU A 135 23.88 -9.16 -12.71
N PRO A 136 23.44 -8.22 -11.85
CA PRO A 136 24.35 -7.21 -11.28
C PRO A 136 25.47 -7.81 -10.42
N GLN A 137 25.15 -8.82 -9.60
CA GLN A 137 26.12 -9.50 -8.74
C GLN A 137 27.15 -10.28 -9.58
N LYS A 138 26.72 -10.89 -10.68
CA LYS A 138 27.61 -11.65 -11.57
C LYS A 138 28.47 -10.76 -12.47
N ILE A 139 27.97 -9.59 -12.88
CA ILE A 139 28.78 -8.55 -13.55
C ILE A 139 29.86 -8.03 -12.59
N ALA A 140 29.51 -7.75 -11.34
CA ALA A 140 30.47 -7.33 -10.31
C ALA A 140 31.57 -8.38 -10.04
N ALA A 141 31.25 -9.67 -10.22
CA ALA A 141 32.21 -10.77 -10.12
C ALA A 141 33.13 -10.96 -11.35
N GLY A 142 33.03 -10.12 -12.39
CA GLY A 142 33.91 -10.12 -13.56
C GLY A 142 33.69 -11.25 -14.57
N LYS A 143 32.59 -12.01 -14.48
CA LYS A 143 32.30 -13.19 -15.31
C LYS A 143 31.48 -12.90 -16.60
N ILE A 144 31.69 -11.73 -17.20
CA ILE A 144 30.80 -11.21 -18.25
C ILE A 144 30.82 -12.10 -19.51
N THR A 145 32.01 -12.51 -19.97
CA THR A 145 32.19 -13.33 -21.20
C THR A 145 31.60 -14.73 -21.07
N GLU A 146 31.77 -15.38 -19.92
CA GLU A 146 31.19 -16.72 -19.64
C GLU A 146 29.66 -16.69 -19.65
N ILE A 147 29.06 -15.60 -19.16
CA ILE A 147 27.60 -15.40 -19.13
C ILE A 147 27.07 -15.10 -20.53
N GLU A 148 27.76 -14.27 -21.29
CA GLU A 148 27.43 -13.91 -22.66
C GLU A 148 27.43 -15.13 -23.59
N GLU A 149 28.49 -15.95 -23.58
CA GLU A 149 28.57 -17.18 -24.38
C GLU A 149 27.42 -18.15 -24.05
N ARG A 150 27.11 -18.30 -22.76
CA ARG A 150 26.03 -19.17 -22.30
C ARG A 150 24.64 -18.67 -22.71
N LEU A 151 24.39 -17.37 -22.61
CA LEU A 151 23.13 -16.75 -23.03
C LEU A 151 22.97 -16.75 -24.54
N LEU A 152 24.05 -16.57 -25.32
CA LEU A 152 24.02 -16.69 -26.78
C LEU A 152 23.66 -18.11 -27.22
N LEU A 153 24.22 -19.14 -26.57
CA LEU A 153 23.87 -20.54 -26.82
C LEU A 153 22.40 -20.84 -26.50
N GLN A 154 21.88 -20.32 -25.38
CA GLN A 154 20.48 -20.51 -24.98
C GLN A 154 19.49 -19.71 -25.84
N ALA A 155 19.82 -18.46 -26.18
CA ALA A 155 18.98 -17.62 -27.03
C ALA A 155 18.84 -18.20 -28.45
N ASN A 156 19.83 -18.96 -28.95
CA ASN A 156 19.74 -19.67 -30.23
C ASN A 156 18.76 -20.87 -30.21
N ILE A 157 18.28 -21.27 -29.03
CA ILE A 157 17.30 -22.35 -28.84
C ILE A 157 15.88 -21.75 -28.61
N ASN A 158 15.66 -20.47 -28.98
CA ASN A 158 14.40 -19.72 -28.80
C ASN A 158 13.94 -19.60 -27.33
N ASP A 159 14.89 -19.51 -26.39
CA ASP A 159 14.58 -19.21 -25.00
C ASP A 159 14.35 -17.69 -24.82
N SER A 160 13.07 -17.31 -24.65
CA SER A 160 12.63 -15.93 -24.42
C SER A 160 13.26 -15.30 -23.18
N ASN A 161 13.55 -16.07 -22.13
CA ASN A 161 14.18 -15.57 -20.92
C ASN A 161 15.66 -15.29 -21.17
N ALA A 162 16.36 -16.19 -21.86
CA ALA A 162 17.77 -15.98 -22.23
C ALA A 162 17.94 -14.73 -23.10
N LEU A 163 17.04 -14.49 -24.06
CA LEU A 163 17.08 -13.32 -24.94
C LEU A 163 16.86 -12.00 -24.17
N ARG A 164 15.92 -11.97 -23.21
CA ARG A 164 15.70 -10.81 -22.33
C ARG A 164 16.91 -10.54 -21.43
N THR A 165 17.47 -11.59 -20.84
CA THR A 165 18.66 -11.46 -19.98
C THR A 165 19.88 -11.01 -20.77
N LEU A 166 20.01 -11.44 -22.04
CA LEU A 166 21.08 -10.98 -22.94
C LEU A 166 20.95 -9.49 -23.29
N ILE A 167 19.74 -9.01 -23.61
CA ILE A 167 19.47 -7.57 -23.84
C ILE A 167 19.80 -6.74 -22.59
N ALA A 168 19.40 -7.24 -21.41
CA ALA A 168 19.72 -6.57 -20.15
C ALA A 168 21.22 -6.54 -19.86
N LEU A 169 21.95 -7.63 -20.15
CA LEU A 169 23.40 -7.72 -19.99
C LEU A 169 24.12 -6.72 -20.88
N TYR A 170 23.78 -6.67 -22.17
CA TYR A 170 24.39 -5.73 -23.11
C TYR A 170 24.10 -4.28 -22.74
N HIS A 171 22.89 -3.99 -22.28
CA HIS A 171 22.56 -2.63 -21.84
C HIS A 171 23.35 -2.24 -20.59
N GLN A 172 23.51 -3.14 -19.60
CA GLN A 172 24.29 -2.87 -18.39
C GLN A 172 25.80 -2.76 -18.65
N THR A 173 26.31 -3.44 -19.68
CA THR A 173 27.72 -3.41 -20.07
C THR A 173 28.03 -2.37 -21.16
N ASN A 174 27.04 -1.54 -21.53
CA ASN A 174 27.14 -0.50 -22.56
C ASN A 174 27.56 -1.02 -23.96
N LYS A 175 27.23 -2.29 -24.26
CA LYS A 175 27.43 -2.97 -25.54
C LYS A 175 26.27 -2.66 -26.50
N ILE A 176 26.21 -1.41 -26.94
CA ILE A 176 25.07 -0.84 -27.68
C ILE A 176 24.95 -1.46 -29.08
N GLU A 177 26.08 -1.68 -29.76
CA GLU A 177 26.14 -2.25 -31.11
C GLU A 177 25.57 -3.67 -31.15
N GLU A 178 25.87 -4.46 -30.11
CA GLU A 178 25.40 -5.84 -29.97
C GLU A 178 23.89 -5.91 -29.75
N ILE A 179 23.27 -4.94 -29.06
CA ILE A 179 21.80 -4.85 -28.96
C ILE A 179 21.18 -4.53 -30.31
N VAL A 180 21.79 -3.61 -31.08
CA VAL A 180 21.27 -3.21 -32.40
C VAL A 180 21.37 -4.38 -33.39
N GLU A 181 22.48 -5.12 -33.40
CA GLU A 181 22.64 -6.29 -34.25
C GLU A 181 21.72 -7.45 -33.82
N LEU A 182 21.54 -7.67 -32.52
CA LEU A 182 20.56 -8.62 -32.00
C LEU A 182 19.12 -8.22 -32.40
N GLY A 183 18.81 -6.93 -32.35
CA GLY A 183 17.55 -6.33 -32.80
C GLY A 183 17.26 -6.55 -34.29
N LYS A 184 18.31 -6.54 -35.12
CA LYS A 184 18.21 -6.86 -36.56
C LYS A 184 18.06 -8.35 -36.80
N ALA A 185 18.88 -9.18 -36.16
CA ALA A 185 18.92 -10.62 -36.38
C ALA A 185 17.69 -11.37 -35.84
N LYS A 186 17.16 -10.94 -34.68
CA LYS A 186 16.08 -11.63 -33.95
C LYS A 186 14.84 -10.77 -33.77
N ARG A 187 14.55 -9.89 -34.72
CA ARG A 187 13.45 -8.91 -34.63
C ARG A 187 12.10 -9.54 -34.30
N SER A 188 11.73 -10.64 -34.96
CA SER A 188 10.45 -11.33 -34.74
C SER A 188 10.35 -11.95 -33.34
N GLU A 189 11.44 -12.51 -32.84
CA GLU A 189 11.51 -13.10 -31.50
C GLU A 189 11.42 -12.01 -30.42
N ILE A 190 12.10 -10.88 -30.63
CA ILE A 190 12.05 -9.73 -29.71
C ILE A 190 10.65 -9.14 -29.62
N LEU A 191 9.96 -8.97 -30.76
CA LEU A 191 8.58 -8.48 -30.79
C LEU A 191 7.58 -9.45 -30.14
N ALA A 192 7.92 -10.74 -30.05
CA ALA A 192 7.13 -11.76 -29.39
C ALA A 192 7.43 -11.91 -27.88
N LEU A 193 8.40 -11.16 -27.33
CA LEU A 193 8.72 -11.22 -25.91
C LEU A 193 7.57 -10.61 -25.06
N PRO A 194 7.34 -11.12 -23.84
CA PRO A 194 6.39 -10.51 -22.92
C PRO A 194 6.71 -9.04 -22.67
N THR A 195 5.75 -8.18 -22.98
CA THR A 195 5.92 -6.73 -22.96
C THR A 195 6.27 -6.23 -21.56
N SER A 196 7.31 -5.40 -21.46
CA SER A 196 7.69 -4.72 -20.21
C SER A 196 8.37 -3.40 -20.53
N GLY A 197 8.03 -2.33 -19.80
CA GLY A 197 8.57 -0.98 -20.03
C GLY A 197 10.10 -0.98 -20.06
N ARG A 198 10.73 -1.67 -19.09
CA ARG A 198 12.18 -1.78 -18.99
C ARG A 198 12.85 -2.40 -20.23
N LEU A 199 12.29 -3.49 -20.77
CA LEU A 199 12.83 -4.15 -21.97
C LEU A 199 12.78 -3.20 -23.18
N VAL A 200 11.64 -2.53 -23.37
CA VAL A 200 11.41 -1.64 -24.50
C VAL A 200 12.27 -0.38 -24.37
N GLU A 201 12.42 0.17 -23.16
CA GLU A 201 13.36 1.27 -22.88
C GLU A 201 14.79 0.88 -23.20
N GLN A 202 15.26 -0.31 -22.83
CA GLN A 202 16.62 -0.77 -23.14
C GLN A 202 16.87 -0.87 -24.65
N LEU A 203 15.92 -1.46 -25.38
CA LEU A 203 16.00 -1.59 -26.84
C LEU A 203 15.97 -0.23 -27.54
N VAL A 204 15.01 0.62 -27.17
CA VAL A 204 14.84 1.95 -27.76
C VAL A 204 16.05 2.83 -27.44
N THR A 205 16.52 2.83 -26.19
CA THR A 205 17.73 3.57 -25.77
C THR A 205 18.94 3.14 -26.59
N ALA A 206 19.17 1.83 -26.76
CA ALA A 206 20.30 1.34 -27.54
C ALA A 206 20.24 1.79 -29.01
N HIS A 207 19.08 1.69 -29.67
CA HIS A 207 18.91 2.14 -31.04
C HIS A 207 19.08 3.66 -31.20
N LEU A 208 18.64 4.44 -30.21
CA LEU A 208 18.78 5.90 -30.19
C LEU A 208 20.24 6.34 -29.91
N GLN A 209 20.93 5.69 -28.97
CA GLN A 209 22.35 5.93 -28.70
C GLN A 209 23.22 5.54 -29.90
N HIS A 210 22.93 4.41 -30.56
CA HIS A 210 23.62 4.02 -31.78
C HIS A 210 23.41 5.03 -32.91
N TYR A 211 22.19 5.59 -33.05
CA TYR A 211 21.94 6.70 -33.97
C TYR A 211 22.76 7.95 -33.63
N GLN A 212 22.83 8.32 -32.35
CA GLN A 212 23.64 9.47 -31.91
C GLN A 212 25.13 9.27 -32.22
N GLN A 213 25.65 8.05 -32.07
CA GLN A 213 27.06 7.71 -32.31
C GLN A 213 27.41 7.59 -33.80
N THR A 214 26.55 6.99 -34.62
CA THR A 214 26.86 6.63 -36.01
C THR A 214 26.15 7.50 -37.05
N HIS A 215 25.17 8.30 -36.63
CA HIS A 215 24.24 9.05 -37.47
C HIS A 215 23.47 8.19 -38.49
N ASN A 216 23.36 6.87 -38.23
CA ASN A 216 22.65 5.95 -39.09
C ASN A 216 21.12 6.08 -38.90
N GLN A 217 20.43 6.66 -39.89
CA GLN A 217 18.97 6.83 -39.87
C GLN A 217 18.19 5.51 -39.74
N GLU A 218 18.76 4.37 -40.14
CA GLU A 218 18.11 3.06 -39.97
C GLU A 218 17.95 2.69 -38.50
N SER A 219 18.91 3.05 -37.64
CA SER A 219 18.82 2.80 -36.20
C SER A 219 17.73 3.65 -35.55
N LEU A 220 17.57 4.91 -35.97
CA LEU A 220 16.47 5.76 -35.51
C LEU A 220 15.10 5.21 -35.95
N ARG A 221 14.98 4.77 -37.21
CA ARG A 221 13.76 4.14 -37.72
C ARG A 221 13.43 2.86 -36.99
N ALA A 222 14.43 2.01 -36.72
CA ALA A 222 14.27 0.76 -35.98
C ALA A 222 13.83 1.01 -34.53
N GLY A 223 14.48 1.93 -33.81
CA GLY A 223 14.09 2.30 -32.45
C GLY A 223 12.67 2.89 -32.37
N THR A 224 12.31 3.77 -33.31
CA THR A 224 10.97 4.35 -33.40
C THR A 224 9.91 3.28 -33.72
N PHE A 225 10.23 2.33 -34.60
CA PHE A 225 9.34 1.23 -34.95
C PHE A 225 9.10 0.31 -33.74
N ILE A 226 10.16 -0.13 -33.05
CA ILE A 226 10.05 -0.97 -31.86
C ILE A 226 9.18 -0.29 -30.80
N ALA A 227 9.39 1.00 -30.57
CA ALA A 227 8.55 1.75 -29.63
C ALA A 227 7.07 1.76 -30.06
N ARG A 228 6.78 2.02 -31.34
CA ARG A 228 5.40 2.04 -31.86
C ARG A 228 4.67 0.71 -31.72
N GLU A 229 5.35 -0.42 -31.94
CA GLU A 229 4.74 -1.74 -31.81
C GLU A 229 4.38 -2.07 -30.35
N PHE A 230 5.21 -1.65 -29.39
CA PHE A 230 4.98 -1.96 -27.98
C PHE A 230 4.16 -0.92 -27.21
N LEU A 231 4.06 0.32 -27.70
CA LEU A 231 3.36 1.42 -27.02
C LEU A 231 1.92 1.09 -26.63
N PRO A 232 1.05 0.50 -27.48
CA PRO A 232 -0.32 0.20 -27.12
C PRO A 232 -0.43 -0.75 -25.90
N GLU A 233 0.41 -1.77 -25.84
CA GLU A 233 0.41 -2.73 -24.74
C GLU A 233 1.09 -2.14 -23.48
N LEU A 234 2.11 -1.29 -23.64
CA LEU A 234 2.70 -0.55 -22.53
C LEU A 234 1.74 0.47 -21.92
N GLU A 235 0.87 1.09 -22.72
CA GLU A 235 -0.18 2.00 -22.26
C GLU A 235 -1.23 1.26 -21.43
N ARG A 236 -1.66 0.08 -21.91
CA ARG A 236 -2.54 -0.82 -21.15
C ARG A 236 -1.94 -1.20 -19.79
N LEU A 237 -0.62 -1.37 -19.73
CA LEU A 237 0.13 -1.73 -18.52
C LEU A 237 0.59 -0.51 -17.69
N ARG A 238 0.29 0.72 -18.10
CA ARG A 238 0.75 1.98 -17.47
C ARG A 238 2.29 2.09 -17.35
N GLN A 239 3.02 1.53 -18.31
CA GLN A 239 4.48 1.51 -18.39
C GLN A 239 5.06 2.31 -19.57
N ALA A 240 4.23 3.05 -20.31
CA ALA A 240 4.64 3.75 -21.54
C ALA A 240 5.47 5.04 -21.32
N ASN A 241 5.47 5.60 -20.10
CA ASN A 241 5.99 6.94 -19.84
C ASN A 241 7.50 7.08 -20.14
N GLY A 242 8.34 6.11 -19.78
CA GLY A 242 9.77 6.20 -20.04
C GLY A 242 10.12 6.07 -21.53
N VAL A 243 9.43 5.20 -22.27
CA VAL A 243 9.60 5.06 -23.73
C VAL A 243 9.17 6.34 -24.45
N ARG A 244 8.05 6.98 -24.06
CA ARG A 244 7.62 8.27 -24.62
C ARG A 244 8.66 9.36 -24.37
N LYS A 245 9.17 9.46 -23.13
CA LYS A 245 10.22 10.43 -22.77
C LYS A 245 11.47 10.26 -23.64
N LEU A 246 11.92 9.02 -23.87
CA LEU A 246 13.08 8.71 -24.71
C LEU A 246 12.87 9.12 -26.18
N LEU A 247 11.68 8.86 -26.73
CA LEU A 247 11.33 9.30 -28.09
C LEU A 247 11.28 10.82 -28.20
N HIS A 248 10.68 11.51 -27.21
CA HIS A 248 10.59 12.97 -27.18
C HIS A 248 11.96 13.64 -27.08
N GLN A 249 12.87 13.09 -26.26
CA GLN A 249 14.23 13.60 -26.08
C GLN A 249 15.11 13.45 -27.31
N THR A 250 14.81 12.50 -28.20
CA THR A 250 15.70 12.15 -29.32
C THR A 250 15.16 12.57 -30.70
N LEU A 251 13.83 12.69 -30.83
CA LEU A 251 13.17 13.19 -32.04
C LEU A 251 13.11 14.72 -32.10
N THR A 252 13.90 15.43 -31.28
CA THR A 252 14.13 16.87 -31.39
C THR A 252 15.41 17.17 -32.17
N PRO A 253 15.37 17.31 -33.51
CA PRO A 253 16.24 18.24 -34.22
C PRO A 253 15.65 19.65 -34.15
N GLN A 254 16.52 20.66 -34.05
CA GLN A 254 16.22 22.04 -34.41
C GLN A 254 15.87 22.12 -35.91
N GLU A 255 14.63 21.81 -36.27
CA GLU A 255 13.97 22.23 -37.50
C GLU A 255 12.53 22.57 -37.12
N PRO A 256 11.93 23.61 -37.74
CA PRO A 256 10.65 24.13 -37.31
C PRO A 256 9.60 23.01 -37.32
N LEU A 257 8.85 22.91 -36.22
CA LEU A 257 7.64 22.09 -36.11
C LEU A 257 6.88 22.15 -37.44
N PRO A 258 6.39 21.01 -37.96
CA PRO A 258 5.88 20.91 -39.31
C PRO A 258 4.97 22.10 -39.57
N THR A 259 5.33 22.88 -40.59
CA THR A 259 4.40 23.84 -41.16
C THR A 259 3.20 23.00 -41.59
N LEU A 260 2.16 23.00 -40.77
CA LEU A 260 0.86 22.38 -41.07
C LEU A 260 0.15 23.27 -42.09
N GLU A 261 0.80 23.45 -43.24
CA GLU A 261 0.25 23.95 -44.48
C GLU A 261 0.13 22.74 -45.41
N GLY A 262 -0.77 21.83 -45.06
CA GLY A 262 -1.03 20.61 -45.82
C GLY A 262 -2.29 19.94 -45.32
N GLU A 263 -3.41 20.28 -45.96
CA GLU A 263 -4.81 19.85 -45.75
C GLU A 263 -5.38 20.00 -44.32
N PRO A 264 -6.57 20.61 -44.16
CA PRO A 264 -7.13 20.89 -42.84
C PRO A 264 -7.61 19.58 -42.20
N LEU A 265 -6.80 19.00 -41.31
CA LEU A 265 -7.29 18.03 -40.34
C LEU A 265 -8.56 18.59 -39.68
N PRO A 266 -9.65 17.81 -39.59
CA PRO A 266 -10.88 18.27 -38.95
C PRO A 266 -10.60 18.70 -37.51
N LEU A 267 -11.26 19.79 -37.08
CA LEU A 267 -11.04 20.43 -35.78
C LEU A 267 -11.11 19.44 -34.60
N SER A 268 -11.93 18.40 -34.72
CA SER A 268 -12.06 17.32 -33.74
C SER A 268 -10.78 16.51 -33.57
N GLU A 269 -10.12 16.08 -34.66
CA GLU A 269 -8.88 15.30 -34.58
C GLU A 269 -7.72 16.15 -34.04
N ARG A 270 -7.69 17.43 -34.41
CA ARG A 270 -6.71 18.38 -33.87
C ARG A 270 -6.88 18.61 -32.37
N LEU A 271 -8.11 18.62 -31.86
CA LEU A 271 -8.39 18.69 -30.43
C LEU A 271 -7.97 17.42 -29.71
N THR A 272 -8.28 16.24 -30.26
CA THR A 272 -7.88 14.96 -29.67
C THR A 272 -6.36 14.86 -29.51
N GLN A 273 -5.59 15.22 -30.55
CA GLN A 273 -4.12 15.25 -30.48
C GLN A 273 -3.58 16.24 -29.45
N LEU A 274 -4.28 17.36 -29.20
CA LEU A 274 -3.88 18.33 -28.18
C LEU A 274 -4.25 17.86 -26.77
N LEU A 275 -5.30 17.06 -26.60
CA LEU A 275 -5.71 16.52 -25.30
C LEU A 275 -4.75 15.45 -24.78
N GLU A 276 -3.96 14.82 -25.65
CA GLU A 276 -2.90 13.87 -25.28
C GLU A 276 -1.63 14.55 -24.71
N ILE A 277 -1.52 15.87 -24.85
CA ILE A 277 -0.39 16.67 -24.35
C ILE A 277 -0.70 17.14 -22.91
N GLU A 278 0.36 17.28 -22.10
CA GLU A 278 0.27 17.81 -20.74
C GLU A 278 -0.50 19.15 -20.69
N PRO A 279 -1.39 19.38 -19.69
CA PRO A 279 -2.27 20.55 -19.62
C PRO A 279 -1.57 21.89 -19.76
N ALA A 280 -0.39 22.06 -19.14
CA ALA A 280 0.39 23.29 -19.19
C ALA A 280 0.92 23.59 -20.61
N GLU A 281 1.34 22.57 -21.34
CA GLU A 281 1.98 22.71 -22.65
C GLU A 281 0.97 22.91 -23.78
N ARG A 282 -0.27 22.45 -23.61
CA ARG A 282 -1.33 22.61 -24.61
C ARG A 282 -2.07 23.95 -24.53
N ILE A 283 -1.98 24.69 -23.42
CA ILE A 283 -2.67 25.99 -23.24
C ILE A 283 -2.39 26.98 -24.38
N PRO A 284 -1.14 27.30 -24.77
CA PRO A 284 -0.86 28.30 -25.82
C PRO A 284 -1.47 27.91 -27.18
N ARG A 285 -1.52 26.61 -27.46
CA ARG A 285 -2.08 26.06 -28.71
C ARG A 285 -3.61 26.11 -28.70
N LEU A 286 -4.22 25.80 -27.56
CA LEU A 286 -5.67 25.92 -27.35
C LEU A 286 -6.13 27.39 -27.38
N GLU A 287 -5.33 28.33 -26.87
CA GLU A 287 -5.60 29.77 -27.00
C GLU A 287 -5.55 30.25 -28.45
N SER A 288 -4.53 29.83 -29.21
CA SER A 288 -4.44 30.12 -30.65
C SER A 288 -5.64 29.55 -31.41
N LEU A 289 -6.09 28.35 -31.04
CA LEU A 289 -7.29 27.73 -31.61
C LEU A 289 -8.58 28.46 -31.22
N LYS A 290 -8.70 28.94 -29.97
CA LYS A 290 -9.83 29.75 -29.53
C LYS A 290 -9.91 31.07 -30.30
N GLN A 291 -8.78 31.72 -30.58
CA GLN A 291 -8.77 32.93 -31.42
C GLN A 291 -9.25 32.66 -32.85
N LYS A 292 -8.88 31.50 -33.42
CA LYS A 292 -9.31 31.09 -34.77
C LYS A 292 -10.77 30.63 -34.82
N TYR A 293 -11.26 29.98 -33.76
CA TYR A 293 -12.61 29.41 -33.67
C TYR A 293 -13.31 29.82 -32.37
N PRO A 294 -13.67 31.10 -32.20
CA PRO A 294 -14.14 31.66 -30.92
C PRO A 294 -15.47 31.09 -30.44
N LYS A 295 -16.26 30.46 -31.33
CA LYS A 295 -17.56 29.84 -31.00
C LYS A 295 -17.49 28.33 -30.76
N ALA A 296 -16.31 27.70 -30.88
CA ALA A 296 -16.17 26.26 -30.75
C ALA A 296 -16.12 25.85 -29.27
N ILE A 297 -17.26 25.37 -28.74
CA ILE A 297 -17.45 25.01 -27.34
C ILE A 297 -16.41 23.97 -26.86
N ASN A 298 -16.10 22.96 -27.69
CA ASN A 298 -15.14 21.91 -27.34
C ASN A 298 -13.71 22.46 -27.10
N ILE A 299 -13.31 23.53 -27.80
CA ILE A 299 -12.02 24.19 -27.57
C ILE A 299 -12.05 24.94 -26.25
N ILE A 300 -13.17 25.61 -25.95
CA ILE A 300 -13.36 26.35 -24.71
C ILE A 300 -13.33 25.39 -23.50
N PHE A 301 -13.98 24.23 -23.62
CA PHE A 301 -13.92 23.17 -22.59
C PHE A 301 -12.51 22.64 -22.38
N ALA A 302 -11.83 22.24 -23.46
CA ALA A 302 -10.46 21.74 -23.36
C ALA A 302 -9.53 22.78 -22.73
N LEU A 303 -9.69 24.06 -23.08
CA LEU A 303 -8.89 25.15 -22.53
C LEU A 303 -9.21 25.41 -21.06
N ALA A 304 -10.50 25.43 -20.69
CA ALA A 304 -10.93 25.66 -19.31
C ALA A 304 -10.51 24.51 -18.38
N GLU A 305 -10.62 23.25 -18.82
CA GLU A 305 -10.12 22.09 -18.08
C GLU A 305 -8.60 22.14 -17.90
N SER A 306 -7.87 22.58 -18.93
CA SER A 306 -6.42 22.75 -18.84
C SER A 306 -6.05 23.80 -17.81
N TYR A 307 -6.75 24.94 -17.82
CA TYR A 307 -6.55 26.00 -16.84
C TYR A 307 -6.90 25.57 -15.41
N ALA A 308 -7.98 24.82 -15.23
CA ALA A 308 -8.39 24.27 -13.95
C ALA A 308 -7.35 23.31 -13.35
N VAL A 309 -6.68 22.50 -14.18
CA VAL A 309 -5.62 21.59 -13.72
C VAL A 309 -4.33 22.35 -13.39
N THR A 310 -4.04 23.47 -14.08
CA THR A 310 -2.85 24.30 -13.84
C THR A 310 -3.03 25.38 -12.76
N ASP A 311 -3.99 25.19 -11.84
CA ASP A 311 -4.30 26.11 -10.73
C ASP A 311 -4.65 27.55 -11.15
N ASN A 312 -5.15 27.72 -12.37
CA ASN A 312 -5.65 29.00 -12.90
C ASN A 312 -7.18 28.98 -12.96
N ALA A 313 -7.82 28.76 -11.81
CA ALA A 313 -9.27 28.60 -11.70
C ALA A 313 -10.08 29.80 -12.24
N GLU A 314 -9.65 31.03 -11.96
CA GLU A 314 -10.37 32.23 -12.43
C GLU A 314 -10.44 32.34 -13.95
N LYS A 315 -9.35 32.02 -14.66
CA LYS A 315 -9.36 31.98 -16.13
C LYS A 315 -10.28 30.89 -16.66
N ALA A 316 -10.33 29.74 -15.99
CA ALA A 316 -11.25 28.67 -16.35
C ALA A 316 -12.72 29.09 -16.15
N ILE A 317 -13.02 29.84 -15.07
CA ILE A 317 -14.35 30.39 -14.78
C ILE A 317 -14.76 31.41 -15.85
N GLU A 318 -13.90 32.37 -16.21
CA GLU A 318 -14.15 33.34 -17.28
C GLU A 318 -14.47 32.64 -18.62
N LEU A 319 -13.77 31.54 -18.91
CA LEU A 319 -14.00 30.76 -20.12
C LEU A 319 -15.39 30.11 -20.14
N TYR A 320 -15.83 29.52 -19.03
CA TYR A 320 -17.17 28.94 -18.93
C TYR A 320 -18.27 30.02 -19.00
N GLN A 321 -18.05 31.19 -18.40
CA GLN A 321 -18.98 32.33 -18.48
C GLN A 321 -19.12 32.89 -19.90
N SER A 322 -18.09 32.73 -20.75
CA SER A 322 -18.11 33.19 -22.15
C SER A 322 -18.98 32.34 -23.09
N VAL A 323 -19.47 31.18 -22.63
CA VAL A 323 -20.33 30.26 -23.41
C VAL A 323 -21.79 30.43 -22.98
N PRO A 324 -22.77 30.39 -23.92
CA PRO A 324 -24.18 30.37 -23.54
C PRO A 324 -24.49 29.22 -22.56
N ILE A 325 -24.88 29.59 -21.34
CA ILE A 325 -25.11 28.71 -20.18
C ILE A 325 -26.31 27.76 -20.40
N GLU A 326 -27.08 27.91 -21.48
CA GLU A 326 -28.28 27.11 -21.77
C GLU A 326 -27.98 25.62 -22.01
N THR A 327 -26.75 25.26 -22.37
CA THR A 327 -26.40 23.86 -22.60
C THR A 327 -26.11 23.11 -21.29
N LYS A 328 -26.80 21.98 -21.09
CA LYS A 328 -26.69 21.13 -19.89
C LYS A 328 -25.25 20.72 -19.58
N GLU A 329 -24.44 20.44 -20.60
CA GLU A 329 -23.05 20.02 -20.43
C GLU A 329 -22.15 21.13 -19.89
N VAL A 330 -22.32 22.38 -20.36
CA VAL A 330 -21.63 23.57 -19.81
C VAL A 330 -21.96 23.72 -18.33
N LYS A 331 -23.24 23.64 -17.97
CA LYS A 331 -23.68 23.75 -16.55
C LYS A 331 -23.01 22.71 -15.67
N ILE A 332 -22.97 21.44 -16.10
CA ILE A 332 -22.35 20.35 -15.32
C ILE A 332 -20.85 20.63 -15.10
N ARG A 333 -20.10 20.92 -16.17
CA ARG A 333 -18.64 21.14 -16.06
C ARG A 333 -18.31 22.41 -15.27
N TYR A 334 -19.08 23.48 -15.48
CA TYR A 334 -18.91 24.74 -14.77
C TYR A 334 -19.23 24.60 -13.27
N SER A 335 -20.33 23.93 -12.91
CA SER A 335 -20.66 23.67 -11.50
C SER A 335 -19.60 22.82 -10.79
N LYS A 336 -19.04 21.80 -11.47
CA LYS A 336 -17.94 21.01 -10.90
C LYS A 336 -16.70 21.86 -10.63
N LEU A 337 -16.36 22.78 -11.54
CA LEU A 337 -15.25 23.71 -11.33
C LEU A 337 -15.52 24.63 -10.13
N LEU A 338 -16.69 25.24 -10.05
CA LEU A 338 -17.07 26.13 -8.95
C LEU A 338 -17.02 25.44 -7.59
N LEU A 339 -17.46 24.17 -7.49
CA LEU A 339 -17.33 23.37 -6.27
C LEU A 339 -15.87 23.14 -5.88
N LYS A 340 -14.99 22.85 -6.85
CA LYS A 340 -13.56 22.66 -6.59
C LYS A 340 -12.85 23.96 -6.20
N SER A 341 -13.37 25.11 -6.65
CA SER A 341 -12.84 26.43 -6.33
C SER A 341 -13.47 27.07 -5.09
N ASP A 342 -14.18 26.30 -4.25
CA ASP A 342 -14.85 26.76 -3.02
C ASP A 342 -15.84 27.93 -3.24
N ARG A 343 -16.57 27.89 -4.36
CA ARG A 343 -17.62 28.87 -4.73
C ARG A 343 -19.00 28.21 -4.82
N PRO A 344 -19.50 27.54 -3.75
CA PRO A 344 -20.75 26.77 -3.79
C PRO A 344 -22.00 27.64 -3.97
N GLN A 345 -21.98 28.90 -3.50
CA GLN A 345 -23.13 29.81 -3.65
C GLN A 345 -23.46 30.08 -5.12
N GLU A 346 -22.45 30.22 -5.98
CA GLU A 346 -22.65 30.44 -7.42
C GLU A 346 -23.24 29.23 -8.13
N VAL A 347 -23.00 28.02 -7.61
CA VAL A 347 -23.63 26.80 -8.13
C VAL A 347 -25.12 26.77 -7.80
N ILE A 348 -25.49 27.23 -6.61
CA ILE A 348 -26.90 27.36 -6.18
C ILE A 348 -27.62 28.38 -7.06
N ASP A 349 -27.00 29.52 -7.35
CA ASP A 349 -27.59 30.55 -8.19
C ASP A 349 -27.70 30.11 -9.67
N LEU A 350 -26.73 29.34 -10.14
CA LEU A 350 -26.70 28.79 -11.51
C LEU A 350 -27.75 27.70 -11.75
N ILE A 351 -28.04 26.90 -10.72
CA ILE A 351 -28.99 25.78 -10.77
C ILE A 351 -30.14 26.08 -9.80
N PRO A 352 -31.18 26.81 -10.25
CA PRO A 352 -32.32 27.12 -9.40
C PRO A 352 -33.09 25.85 -9.04
N ASP A 353 -33.92 25.90 -8.00
CA ASP A 353 -34.76 24.77 -7.63
C ASP A 353 -35.96 24.64 -8.58
N SER A 354 -35.94 23.67 -9.50
CA SER A 354 -37.07 23.38 -10.39
C SER A 354 -37.20 21.88 -10.68
N GLU A 355 -38.44 21.43 -10.93
CA GLU A 355 -38.77 20.01 -11.09
C GLU A 355 -38.13 19.36 -12.33
N ASP A 356 -37.84 20.15 -13.38
CA ASP A 356 -37.36 19.69 -14.69
C ASP A 356 -35.83 19.53 -14.81
N ILE A 357 -35.10 19.63 -13.70
CA ILE A 357 -33.64 19.59 -13.72
C ILE A 357 -33.14 18.14 -13.81
N SER A 358 -32.13 17.93 -14.65
CA SER A 358 -31.51 16.61 -14.78
C SER A 358 -30.91 16.14 -13.44
N PRO A 359 -30.96 14.83 -13.11
CA PRO A 359 -30.48 14.32 -11.82
C PRO A 359 -29.02 14.69 -11.48
N ILE A 360 -28.16 14.85 -12.49
CA ILE A 360 -26.77 15.27 -12.29
C ILE A 360 -26.67 16.71 -11.76
N LEU A 361 -27.42 17.63 -12.37
CA LEU A 361 -27.45 19.02 -11.93
C LEU A 361 -28.13 19.16 -10.57
N THR A 362 -29.18 18.38 -10.29
CA THR A 362 -29.79 18.33 -8.96
C THR A 362 -28.79 17.85 -7.90
N GLY A 363 -28.01 16.81 -8.20
CA GLY A 363 -26.97 16.33 -7.29
C GLY A 363 -25.85 17.36 -7.08
N LEU A 364 -25.39 18.06 -8.12
CA LEU A 364 -24.40 19.13 -7.99
C LEU A 364 -24.92 20.32 -7.17
N ARG A 365 -26.20 20.67 -7.32
CA ARG A 365 -26.87 21.63 -6.45
C ARG A 365 -26.90 21.14 -4.99
N GLY A 366 -27.21 19.86 -4.78
CA GLY A 366 -27.19 19.23 -3.46
C GLY A 366 -25.80 19.27 -2.80
N ALA A 367 -24.74 19.00 -3.58
CA ALA A 367 -23.37 19.12 -3.12
C ALA A 367 -23.01 20.56 -2.71
N ALA A 368 -23.44 21.54 -3.49
CA ALA A 368 -23.27 22.95 -3.16
C ALA A 368 -24.01 23.35 -1.87
N LEU A 369 -25.25 22.89 -1.71
CA LEU A 369 -26.04 23.11 -0.47
C LEU A 369 -25.35 22.50 0.75
N TYR A 370 -24.76 21.31 0.60
CA TYR A 370 -23.97 20.67 1.65
C TYR A 370 -22.75 21.52 2.04
N CYS A 371 -21.99 22.02 1.06
CA CYS A 371 -20.84 22.89 1.32
C CYS A 371 -21.21 24.20 2.05
N VAL A 372 -22.43 24.72 1.86
CA VAL A 372 -22.95 25.91 2.56
C VAL A 372 -23.56 25.56 3.93
N GLY A 373 -23.59 24.28 4.32
CA GLY A 373 -24.16 23.80 5.59
C GLY A 373 -25.68 23.64 5.61
N GLN A 374 -26.34 23.67 4.44
CA GLN A 374 -27.79 23.47 4.31
C GLN A 374 -28.15 21.99 4.13
N GLU A 375 -27.78 21.16 5.11
CA GLU A 375 -27.89 19.70 5.04
C GLU A 375 -29.31 19.20 4.74
N SER A 376 -30.34 19.82 5.33
CA SER A 376 -31.75 19.44 5.16
C SER A 376 -32.26 19.61 3.73
N GLN A 377 -31.69 20.57 2.98
CA GLN A 377 -32.01 20.79 1.56
C GLN A 377 -31.08 19.97 0.64
N ALA A 378 -29.85 19.71 1.08
CA ALA A 378 -28.86 18.95 0.33
C ALA A 378 -29.27 17.47 0.17
N LEU A 379 -29.70 16.83 1.27
CA LEU A 379 -30.02 15.39 1.30
C LEU A 379 -31.02 14.97 0.20
N PRO A 380 -32.22 15.56 0.06
CA PRO A 380 -33.17 15.13 -0.97
C PRO A 380 -32.64 15.35 -2.41
N CYS A 381 -31.83 16.39 -2.62
CA CYS A 381 -31.21 16.65 -3.93
C CYS A 381 -30.17 15.58 -4.29
N LEU A 382 -29.36 15.18 -3.31
CA LEU A 382 -28.32 14.17 -3.47
C LEU A 382 -28.92 12.76 -3.62
N GLU A 383 -29.94 12.41 -2.84
CA GLU A 383 -30.65 11.12 -2.95
C GLU A 383 -31.34 10.96 -4.32
N LYS A 384 -31.93 12.03 -4.86
CA LYS A 384 -32.52 12.02 -6.21
C LYS A 384 -31.45 11.72 -7.28
N ALA A 385 -30.23 12.24 -7.12
CA ALA A 385 -29.12 11.93 -8.00
C ALA A 385 -28.65 10.47 -7.85
N TRP A 386 -28.57 9.98 -6.61
CA TRP A 386 -28.21 8.59 -6.30
C TRP A 386 -29.20 7.58 -6.90
N GLN A 387 -30.50 7.82 -6.74
CA GLN A 387 -31.57 6.97 -7.30
C GLN A 387 -31.52 6.93 -8.84
N ALA A 388 -31.06 7.99 -9.49
CA ALA A 388 -30.83 8.04 -10.93
C ALA A 388 -29.51 7.36 -11.38
N ASN A 389 -28.86 6.59 -10.49
CA ASN A 389 -27.58 5.92 -10.70
C ASN A 389 -26.41 6.87 -11.03
N ASN A 390 -26.45 8.10 -10.52
CA ASN A 390 -25.33 9.01 -10.66
C ASN A 390 -24.33 8.79 -9.52
N ARG A 391 -23.12 8.35 -9.87
CA ARG A 391 -22.02 8.03 -8.95
C ARG A 391 -20.84 8.99 -9.07
N ASN A 392 -21.08 10.22 -9.56
CA ASN A 392 -20.02 11.24 -9.60
C ASN A 392 -19.51 11.54 -8.18
N ILE A 393 -18.18 11.60 -8.03
CA ILE A 393 -17.49 11.80 -6.74
C ILE A 393 -17.97 13.07 -6.04
N GLU A 394 -18.15 14.17 -6.80
CA GLU A 394 -18.60 15.46 -6.26
C GLU A 394 -20.01 15.40 -5.64
N ILE A 395 -20.80 14.39 -5.95
CA ILE A 395 -22.15 14.16 -5.43
C ILE A 395 -22.12 13.08 -4.35
N LEU A 396 -21.38 12.01 -4.61
CA LEU A 396 -21.35 10.81 -3.78
C LEU A 396 -20.70 11.05 -2.42
N LEU A 397 -19.60 11.81 -2.37
CA LEU A 397 -18.88 12.08 -1.13
C LEU A 397 -19.72 12.90 -0.13
N PRO A 398 -20.34 14.04 -0.51
CA PRO A 398 -21.29 14.74 0.36
C PRO A 398 -22.46 13.87 0.83
N LEU A 399 -23.00 13.02 -0.04
CA LEU A 399 -24.09 12.12 0.29
C LEU A 399 -23.68 11.07 1.33
N ALA A 400 -22.51 10.46 1.16
CA ALA A 400 -21.96 9.48 2.09
C ALA A 400 -21.80 10.10 3.50
N ARG A 401 -21.23 11.31 3.58
CA ARG A 401 -21.08 12.05 4.84
C ARG A 401 -22.42 12.38 5.50
N LEU A 402 -23.42 12.82 4.72
CA LEU A 402 -24.77 13.07 5.24
C LEU A 402 -25.46 11.81 5.76
N TRP A 403 -25.30 10.68 5.07
CA TRP A 403 -25.86 9.41 5.57
C TRP A 403 -25.21 8.97 6.87
N VAL A 404 -23.91 9.21 7.07
CA VAL A 404 -23.26 8.99 8.37
C VAL A 404 -23.83 9.93 9.44
N SER A 405 -23.97 11.22 9.15
CA SER A 405 -24.52 12.18 10.13
C SER A 405 -25.96 11.84 10.54
N HIS A 406 -26.73 11.23 9.63
CA HIS A 406 -28.10 10.76 9.87
C HIS A 406 -28.18 9.30 10.38
N GLN A 407 -27.06 8.66 10.75
CA GLN A 407 -27.00 7.27 11.24
C GLN A 407 -27.52 6.22 10.24
N ASN A 408 -27.55 6.52 8.95
CA ASN A 408 -27.90 5.59 7.88
C ASN A 408 -26.65 4.84 7.39
N LEU A 409 -26.13 3.96 8.25
CA LEU A 409 -24.83 3.30 8.04
C LEU A 409 -24.81 2.37 6.82
N GLU A 410 -25.92 1.70 6.50
CA GLU A 410 -26.00 0.79 5.34
C GLU A 410 -25.83 1.53 4.02
N GLN A 411 -26.54 2.66 3.84
CA GLN A 411 -26.40 3.45 2.60
C GLN A 411 -25.05 4.15 2.54
N ALA A 412 -24.55 4.65 3.68
CA ALA A 412 -23.22 5.23 3.78
C ALA A 412 -22.13 4.22 3.39
N ALA A 413 -22.24 2.96 3.82
CA ALA A 413 -21.31 1.89 3.51
C ALA A 413 -21.20 1.67 1.98
N ILE A 414 -22.34 1.57 1.30
CA ILE A 414 -22.38 1.39 -0.16
C ILE A 414 -21.69 2.57 -0.86
N ALA A 415 -21.98 3.81 -0.44
CA ALA A 415 -21.37 4.98 -1.03
C ALA A 415 -19.86 5.05 -0.79
N TYR A 416 -19.39 4.76 0.41
CA TYR A 416 -17.96 4.75 0.71
C TYR A 416 -17.23 3.60 0.02
N GLN A 417 -17.86 2.45 -0.19
CA GLN A 417 -17.28 1.37 -0.98
C GLN A 417 -17.05 1.80 -2.43
N ASP A 418 -18.04 2.42 -3.07
CA ASP A 418 -17.90 3.00 -4.42
C ASP A 418 -16.77 4.05 -4.46
N LEU A 419 -16.63 4.88 -3.43
CA LEU A 419 -15.56 5.89 -3.34
C LEU A 419 -14.17 5.28 -3.12
N LEU A 420 -14.04 4.23 -2.31
CA LEU A 420 -12.78 3.51 -2.10
C LEU A 420 -12.30 2.84 -3.39
N GLU A 421 -13.21 2.31 -4.21
CA GLU A 421 -12.89 1.65 -5.48
C GLU A 421 -12.53 2.65 -6.60
N THR A 422 -13.19 3.81 -6.62
CA THR A 422 -13.07 4.77 -7.74
C THR A 422 -12.16 5.96 -7.47
N SER A 423 -12.03 6.39 -6.22
CA SER A 423 -11.41 7.67 -5.87
C SER A 423 -10.83 7.73 -4.45
N ALA A 424 -10.15 6.66 -4.01
CA ALA A 424 -9.51 6.62 -2.69
C ALA A 424 -8.61 7.84 -2.40
N ASP A 425 -7.89 8.34 -3.42
CA ASP A 425 -6.99 9.50 -3.30
C ASP A 425 -7.69 10.82 -2.91
N THR A 426 -9.03 10.88 -3.02
CA THR A 426 -9.83 12.07 -2.67
C THR A 426 -10.37 12.06 -1.24
N LEU A 427 -10.23 10.94 -0.54
CA LEU A 427 -10.75 10.77 0.81
C LEU A 427 -9.84 11.43 1.85
N THR A 428 -10.46 12.11 2.80
CA THR A 428 -9.80 12.73 3.95
C THR A 428 -9.74 11.76 5.13
N VAL A 429 -8.96 12.08 6.16
CA VAL A 429 -8.92 11.26 7.38
C VAL A 429 -10.27 11.15 8.06
N GLU A 430 -11.09 12.21 8.04
CA GLU A 430 -12.46 12.15 8.57
C GLU A 430 -13.32 11.12 7.82
N ASP A 431 -13.13 10.99 6.51
CA ASP A 431 -13.84 9.98 5.70
C ASP A 431 -13.41 8.56 6.07
N TYR A 432 -12.11 8.34 6.32
CA TYR A 432 -11.62 7.04 6.81
C TYR A 432 -12.13 6.72 8.21
N VAL A 433 -12.24 7.73 9.08
CA VAL A 433 -12.87 7.56 10.41
C VAL A 433 -14.32 7.16 10.26
N HIS A 434 -15.07 7.80 9.35
CA HIS A 434 -16.44 7.40 9.06
C HIS A 434 -16.53 5.97 8.52
N ILE A 435 -15.62 5.55 7.64
CA ILE A 435 -15.56 4.16 7.18
C ILE A 435 -15.33 3.20 8.34
N ALA A 436 -14.42 3.51 9.27
CA ALA A 436 -14.18 2.70 10.45
C ALA A 436 -15.41 2.65 11.38
N GLU A 437 -16.08 3.78 11.63
CA GLU A 437 -17.32 3.88 12.41
C GLU A 437 -18.46 3.06 11.78
N ILE A 438 -18.65 3.15 10.45
CA ILE A 438 -19.62 2.36 9.68
C ILE A 438 -19.33 0.87 9.82
N SER A 439 -18.05 0.47 9.74
CA SER A 439 -17.63 -0.92 9.87
C SER A 439 -17.95 -1.50 11.24
N ASP A 440 -17.76 -0.72 12.30
CA ASP A 440 -18.05 -1.14 13.67
C ASP A 440 -19.56 -1.18 13.95
N GLY A 441 -20.32 -0.27 13.33
CA GLY A 441 -21.78 -0.23 13.39
C GLY A 441 -22.49 -1.25 12.49
N GLY A 442 -21.75 -2.11 11.78
CA GLY A 442 -22.33 -3.16 10.91
C GLY A 442 -22.87 -2.66 9.57
N GLY A 443 -22.54 -1.44 9.14
CA GLY A 443 -23.03 -0.87 7.88
C GLY A 443 -22.55 -1.62 6.64
N PHE A 444 -21.36 -2.25 6.69
CA PHE A 444 -20.86 -3.15 5.64
C PHE A 444 -21.43 -4.58 5.73
N GLY A 445 -22.40 -4.82 6.63
CA GLY A 445 -22.96 -6.14 6.91
C GLY A 445 -22.04 -6.99 7.79
N ASP A 446 -22.15 -8.32 7.65
CA ASP A 446 -21.36 -9.30 8.40
C ASP A 446 -19.92 -9.37 7.87
N ILE A 447 -19.10 -8.38 8.20
CA ILE A 447 -17.65 -8.40 7.97
C ILE A 447 -16.91 -8.98 9.19
N SER A 448 -15.74 -9.55 8.95
CA SER A 448 -14.90 -10.10 10.01
C SER A 448 -14.24 -9.00 10.86
N ASP A 449 -13.91 -9.31 12.11
CA ASP A 449 -13.15 -8.40 12.98
C ASP A 449 -11.80 -8.00 12.34
N GLU A 450 -11.20 -8.86 11.50
CA GLU A 450 -9.98 -8.52 10.77
C GLU A 450 -10.22 -7.42 9.72
N GLU A 451 -11.33 -7.50 8.99
CA GLU A 451 -11.73 -6.47 8.03
C GLU A 451 -12.08 -5.14 8.73
N VAL A 452 -12.81 -5.21 9.85
CA VAL A 452 -13.09 -4.03 10.69
C VAL A 452 -11.78 -3.34 11.06
N VAL A 453 -10.80 -4.07 11.61
CA VAL A 453 -9.54 -3.44 12.01
C VAL A 453 -8.77 -2.88 10.82
N ASN A 454 -8.82 -3.51 9.64
CA ASN A 454 -8.14 -2.97 8.47
C ASN A 454 -8.66 -1.57 8.10
N TYR A 455 -9.95 -1.26 8.32
CA TYR A 455 -10.45 0.11 8.16
C TYR A 455 -9.88 1.09 9.20
N TYR A 456 -9.66 0.65 10.44
CA TYR A 456 -8.93 1.45 11.44
C TYR A 456 -7.45 1.65 11.07
N GLU A 457 -6.79 0.66 10.46
CA GLU A 457 -5.41 0.82 9.98
C GLU A 457 -5.34 1.84 8.84
N LEU A 458 -6.31 1.84 7.91
CA LEU A 458 -6.37 2.84 6.83
C LEU A 458 -6.42 4.27 7.36
N CYS A 459 -7.07 4.50 8.50
CA CYS A 459 -7.08 5.82 9.16
C CYS A 459 -5.66 6.26 9.58
N LEU A 460 -4.84 5.32 10.04
CA LEU A 460 -3.47 5.59 10.51
C LEU A 460 -2.48 5.68 9.34
N ASP A 461 -2.72 4.93 8.26
CA ASP A 461 -1.93 4.97 7.02
C ASP A 461 -2.01 6.34 6.32
N CYS A 462 -3.07 7.12 6.58
CA CYS A 462 -3.19 8.50 6.13
C CYS A 462 -2.17 9.47 6.78
N GLY A 463 -1.37 8.98 7.74
CA GLY A 463 -0.28 9.68 8.39
C GLY A 463 -0.67 10.24 9.76
N TRP A 464 0.25 10.09 10.73
CA TRP A 464 0.06 10.50 12.13
C TRP A 464 -0.39 11.96 12.29
N ASN A 465 0.10 12.88 11.45
CA ASN A 465 -0.27 14.30 11.52
C ASN A 465 -1.75 14.54 11.24
N ASN A 466 -2.30 13.85 10.24
CA ASN A 466 -3.69 13.99 9.89
C ASN A 466 -4.57 13.36 10.98
N PHE A 467 -4.12 12.25 11.57
CA PHE A 467 -4.74 11.69 12.76
C PHE A 467 -4.73 12.66 13.96
N CYS A 468 -3.61 13.34 14.23
CA CYS A 468 -3.51 14.34 15.30
C CYS A 468 -4.38 15.59 15.07
N SER A 469 -4.86 15.83 13.84
CA SER A 469 -5.79 16.92 13.56
C SER A 469 -7.23 16.64 14.03
N LEU A 470 -7.57 15.36 14.26
CA LEU A 470 -8.87 14.95 14.78
C LEU A 470 -9.06 15.42 16.23
N PRO A 471 -10.30 15.57 16.71
CA PRO A 471 -10.56 15.81 18.13
C PRO A 471 -9.98 14.69 19.01
N THR A 472 -9.36 15.05 20.14
CA THR A 472 -8.72 14.09 21.08
C THR A 472 -9.64 12.93 21.48
N VAL A 473 -10.94 13.18 21.61
CA VAL A 473 -11.94 12.14 21.94
C VAL A 473 -12.02 11.09 20.83
N LYS A 474 -12.07 11.51 19.56
CA LYS A 474 -12.09 10.59 18.41
C LYS A 474 -10.79 9.81 18.28
N GLN A 475 -9.64 10.48 18.50
CA GLN A 475 -8.35 9.81 18.52
C GLN A 475 -8.32 8.67 19.56
N ALA A 476 -8.80 8.96 20.77
CA ALA A 476 -8.88 7.99 21.86
C ALA A 476 -9.74 6.77 21.49
N GLU A 477 -10.92 7.02 20.91
CA GLU A 477 -11.87 5.99 20.49
C GLU A 477 -11.26 5.07 19.44
N LEU A 478 -10.66 5.65 18.38
CA LEU A 478 -10.01 4.91 17.30
C LEU A 478 -8.89 4.01 17.82
N LEU A 479 -7.96 4.56 18.60
CA LEU A 479 -6.81 3.79 19.11
C LEU A 479 -7.24 2.70 20.09
N LYS A 480 -8.19 2.99 21.00
CA LYS A 480 -8.69 1.99 21.95
C LYS A 480 -9.47 0.88 21.26
N ARG A 481 -10.31 1.21 20.26
CA ARG A 481 -11.08 0.22 19.52
C ARG A 481 -10.18 -0.69 18.69
N ARG A 482 -9.22 -0.11 17.95
CA ARG A 482 -8.17 -0.84 17.24
C ARG A 482 -7.41 -1.77 18.18
N PHE A 483 -6.95 -1.26 19.32
CA PHE A 483 -6.24 -2.04 20.32
C PHE A 483 -7.07 -3.23 20.84
N SER A 484 -8.34 -3.01 21.16
CA SER A 484 -9.25 -4.06 21.63
C SER A 484 -9.43 -5.16 20.59
N LEU A 485 -9.67 -4.79 19.33
CA LEU A 485 -9.88 -5.76 18.25
C LEU A 485 -8.59 -6.54 17.93
N ARG A 486 -7.42 -5.88 17.90
CA ARG A 486 -6.13 -6.58 17.74
C ARG A 486 -5.84 -7.55 18.88
N THR A 487 -6.23 -7.21 20.10
CA THR A 487 -6.11 -8.10 21.26
C THR A 487 -6.99 -9.35 21.09
N GLN A 488 -8.18 -9.21 20.50
CA GLN A 488 -9.09 -10.35 20.24
C GLN A 488 -8.58 -11.26 19.11
N LEU A 489 -8.00 -10.66 18.06
CA LEU A 489 -7.50 -11.39 16.89
C LEU A 489 -6.19 -12.17 17.14
N ASN A 490 -5.46 -11.89 18.23
CA ASN A 490 -4.18 -12.55 18.58
C ASN A 490 -3.09 -12.46 17.48
N ASP A 491 -3.11 -11.43 16.64
CA ASP A 491 -2.00 -11.13 15.72
C ASP A 491 -0.90 -10.36 16.45
N THR A 492 0.16 -11.06 16.88
CA THR A 492 1.23 -10.49 17.72
C THR A 492 1.91 -9.28 17.09
N GLU A 493 2.21 -9.30 15.80
CA GLU A 493 2.98 -8.23 15.15
C GLU A 493 2.15 -6.94 15.11
N LYS A 494 0.89 -7.06 14.68
CA LYS A 494 -0.02 -5.90 14.61
C LYS A 494 -0.46 -5.44 16.01
N LEU A 495 -0.55 -6.33 16.98
CA LEU A 495 -0.81 -5.99 18.38
C LEU A 495 0.31 -5.14 18.98
N ILE A 496 1.57 -5.43 18.67
CA ILE A 496 2.71 -4.62 19.13
C ILE A 496 2.62 -3.21 18.56
N SER A 497 2.27 -3.05 17.27
CA SER A 497 2.05 -1.72 16.70
C SER A 497 0.91 -0.99 17.40
N ALA A 498 -0.20 -1.68 17.70
CA ALA A 498 -1.33 -1.08 18.41
C ALA A 498 -0.97 -0.65 19.84
N TYR A 499 -0.14 -1.43 20.56
CA TYR A 499 0.42 -1.03 21.85
C TYR A 499 1.27 0.23 21.73
N ALA A 500 2.18 0.27 20.75
CA ALA A 500 3.08 1.39 20.52
C ALA A 500 2.29 2.69 20.29
N ASP A 501 1.33 2.67 19.36
CA ASP A 501 0.49 3.84 19.04
C ASP A 501 -0.31 4.32 20.25
N LEU A 502 -0.91 3.39 21.00
CA LEU A 502 -1.73 3.72 22.17
C LEU A 502 -0.89 4.27 23.33
N LEU A 503 0.24 3.65 23.65
CA LEU A 503 1.13 4.10 24.74
C LEU A 503 1.70 5.49 24.47
N GLU A 504 2.12 5.73 23.23
CA GLU A 504 2.63 7.02 22.80
C GLU A 504 1.56 8.11 22.86
N TRP A 505 0.36 7.83 22.35
CA TRP A 505 -0.75 8.77 22.42
C TRP A 505 -1.12 9.09 23.88
N LEU A 506 -1.22 8.07 24.74
CA LEU A 506 -1.52 8.26 26.16
C LEU A 506 -0.45 9.09 26.89
N ALA A 507 0.83 8.89 26.54
CA ALA A 507 1.94 9.65 27.11
C ALA A 507 1.92 11.12 26.66
N ASN A 508 1.64 11.39 25.37
CA ASN A 508 1.46 12.74 24.85
C ASN A 508 0.29 13.48 25.53
N GLU A 509 -0.82 12.79 25.75
CA GLU A 509 -2.01 13.34 26.40
C GLU A 509 -1.94 13.38 27.94
N ASN A 510 -0.79 13.01 28.53
CA ASN A 510 -0.56 12.98 29.97
C ASN A 510 -1.54 12.09 30.77
N ARG A 511 -2.01 10.99 30.17
CA ARG A 511 -3.03 10.07 30.75
C ARG A 511 -2.40 8.94 31.56
N PHE A 512 -1.73 9.28 32.65
CA PHE A 512 -0.92 8.34 33.45
C PHE A 512 -1.68 7.10 33.97
N GLU A 513 -2.93 7.26 34.45
CA GLU A 513 -3.73 6.16 34.97
C GLU A 513 -4.01 5.11 33.87
N GLU A 514 -4.37 5.56 32.67
CA GLU A 514 -4.62 4.70 31.52
C GLU A 514 -3.33 4.02 31.02
N ILE A 515 -2.18 4.69 31.07
CA ILE A 515 -0.87 4.07 30.77
C ILE A 515 -0.64 2.89 31.71
N THR A 516 -0.90 3.07 33.00
CA THR A 516 -0.72 2.03 34.02
C THR A 516 -1.59 0.80 33.72
N GLU A 517 -2.84 1.01 33.29
CA GLU A 517 -3.74 -0.08 32.88
C GLU A 517 -3.25 -0.82 31.64
N VAL A 518 -2.79 -0.09 30.61
CA VAL A 518 -2.25 -0.68 29.38
C VAL A 518 -0.98 -1.49 29.66
N LEU A 519 -0.08 -0.97 30.51
CA LEU A 519 1.13 -1.69 30.93
C LEU A 519 0.79 -2.93 31.78
N ALA A 520 -0.24 -2.87 32.63
CA ALA A 520 -0.71 -4.06 33.35
C ALA A 520 -1.19 -5.14 32.38
N LYS A 521 -1.93 -4.78 31.32
CA LYS A 521 -2.33 -5.73 30.26
C LYS A 521 -1.11 -6.29 29.52
N LEU A 522 -0.12 -5.45 29.20
CA LEU A 522 1.13 -5.88 28.56
C LEU A 522 1.86 -6.94 29.40
N ARG A 523 1.99 -6.73 30.72
CA ARG A 523 2.57 -7.72 31.64
C ARG A 523 1.83 -9.06 31.59
N THR A 524 0.49 -9.04 31.57
CA THR A 524 -0.31 -10.27 31.42
C THR A 524 -0.02 -10.97 30.09
N GLN A 525 0.08 -10.24 28.97
CA GLN A 525 0.40 -10.83 27.67
C GLN A 525 1.82 -11.44 27.61
N VAL A 526 2.77 -10.87 28.37
CA VAL A 526 4.12 -11.43 28.52
C VAL A 526 4.09 -12.72 29.34
N GLN A 527 3.32 -12.76 30.43
CA GLN A 527 3.11 -13.99 31.22
C GLN A 527 2.45 -15.10 30.39
N GLU A 528 1.52 -14.74 29.50
CA GLU A 528 0.90 -15.64 28.51
C GLU A 528 1.84 -16.04 27.36
N ARG A 529 3.08 -15.52 27.32
CA ARG A 529 4.09 -15.73 26.27
C ARG A 529 3.66 -15.31 24.86
N LYS A 530 2.69 -14.40 24.75
CA LYS A 530 2.27 -13.82 23.48
C LYS A 530 3.21 -12.71 23.02
N ILE A 531 3.79 -11.99 23.97
CA ILE A 531 4.81 -10.96 23.78
C ILE A 531 6.05 -11.41 24.54
N ASN A 532 7.23 -11.31 23.93
CA ASN A 532 8.49 -11.68 24.59
C ASN A 532 9.11 -10.49 25.35
N LEU A 533 10.07 -10.78 26.23
CA LEU A 533 10.74 -9.76 27.06
C LEU A 533 11.39 -8.64 26.23
N LYS A 534 11.95 -8.98 25.07
CA LYS A 534 12.54 -8.02 24.13
C LYS A 534 11.50 -7.03 23.60
N GLN A 535 10.35 -7.52 23.16
CA GLN A 535 9.24 -6.70 22.66
C GLN A 535 8.64 -5.84 23.78
N GLN A 536 8.54 -6.38 25.00
CA GLN A 536 8.12 -5.60 26.17
C GLN A 536 9.08 -4.43 26.42
N PHE A 537 10.40 -4.67 26.40
CA PHE A 537 11.40 -3.63 26.57
C PHE A 537 11.30 -2.54 25.49
N GLU A 538 11.17 -2.93 24.22
CA GLU A 538 11.03 -1.99 23.09
C GLU A 538 9.77 -1.12 23.19
N LEU A 539 8.65 -1.67 23.68
CA LEU A 539 7.42 -0.91 23.91
C LEU A 539 7.56 0.11 25.05
N LEU A 540 8.32 -0.23 26.09
CA LEU A 540 8.58 0.67 27.21
C LEU A 540 9.54 1.81 26.83
N GLU A 541 10.50 1.56 25.94
CA GLU A 541 11.39 2.62 25.41
C GLU A 541 10.61 3.77 24.74
N ILE A 542 9.40 3.51 24.22
CA ILE A 542 8.57 4.52 23.56
C ILE A 542 8.14 5.62 24.54
N ILE A 543 7.90 5.27 25.80
CA ILE A 543 7.41 6.21 26.81
C ILE A 543 8.53 6.84 27.67
N GLU A 544 9.78 6.41 27.52
CA GLU A 544 10.94 7.00 28.20
C GLU A 544 11.10 8.52 27.97
N PRO A 545 10.93 9.06 26.73
CA PRO A 545 11.10 10.50 26.49
C PRO A 545 10.15 11.37 27.32
N PHE A 546 9.00 10.82 27.72
CA PHE A 546 7.96 11.48 28.48
C PHE A 546 8.22 11.52 29.98
N ILE A 547 9.29 10.90 30.49
CA ILE A 547 9.63 10.95 31.93
C ILE A 547 9.79 12.40 32.42
N SER A 548 10.28 13.30 31.55
CA SER A 548 10.48 14.71 31.90
C SER A 548 9.15 15.45 32.13
N SER A 549 8.12 15.15 31.34
CA SER A 549 6.78 15.73 31.47
C SER A 549 5.88 14.97 32.45
N LEU A 550 6.12 13.66 32.63
CA LEU A 550 5.39 12.75 33.51
C LEU A 550 6.35 12.03 34.48
N PRO A 551 6.79 12.69 35.57
CA PRO A 551 7.76 12.10 36.49
C PRO A 551 7.30 10.79 37.13
N GLN A 552 5.98 10.54 37.23
CA GLN A 552 5.47 9.28 37.76
C GLN A 552 5.85 8.06 36.89
N LEU A 553 6.10 8.25 35.59
CA LEU A 553 6.54 7.18 34.69
C LEU A 553 7.89 6.59 35.11
N ARG A 554 8.76 7.41 35.73
CA ARG A 554 10.08 6.96 36.20
C ARG A 554 9.98 5.73 37.11
N ALA A 555 9.10 5.78 38.11
CA ALA A 555 8.93 4.68 39.06
C ALA A 555 8.34 3.41 38.40
N LEU A 556 7.42 3.59 37.44
CA LEU A 556 6.87 2.46 36.69
C LEU A 556 7.93 1.78 35.81
N LEU A 557 8.68 2.57 35.04
CA LEU A 557 9.73 2.07 34.15
C LEU A 557 10.86 1.39 34.92
N ILE A 558 11.26 1.94 36.08
CA ILE A 558 12.20 1.29 37.00
C ILE A 558 11.74 -0.14 37.32
N ASN A 559 10.50 -0.29 37.80
CA ASN A 559 9.98 -1.59 38.22
C ASN A 559 9.90 -2.57 37.05
N ASP A 560 9.45 -2.11 35.88
CA ASP A 560 9.36 -2.95 34.69
C ASP A 560 10.73 -3.36 34.16
N TYR A 561 11.68 -2.43 34.07
CA TYR A 561 13.02 -2.74 33.59
C TYR A 561 13.79 -3.67 34.52
N GLN A 562 13.69 -3.47 35.83
CA GLN A 562 14.28 -4.40 36.79
C GLN A 562 13.65 -5.79 36.67
N SER A 563 12.32 -5.87 36.53
CA SER A 563 11.61 -7.13 36.37
C SER A 563 12.00 -7.87 35.09
N ILE A 564 12.14 -7.14 33.96
CA ILE A 564 12.62 -7.70 32.69
C ILE A 564 14.07 -8.20 32.84
N ALA A 565 14.92 -7.44 33.54
CA ALA A 565 16.32 -7.81 33.72
C ALA A 565 16.46 -9.11 34.52
N PHE A 566 15.73 -9.22 35.64
CA PHE A 566 15.72 -10.44 36.44
C PHE A 566 15.16 -11.64 35.67
N ALA A 567 14.09 -11.45 34.89
CA ALA A 567 13.51 -12.51 34.07
C ALA A 567 14.49 -12.99 32.99
N GLU A 568 15.18 -12.08 32.30
CA GLU A 568 16.17 -12.43 31.27
C GLU A 568 17.38 -13.17 31.87
N ILE A 569 17.91 -12.72 33.02
CA ILE A 569 18.98 -13.43 33.75
C ILE A 569 18.53 -14.86 34.09
N GLN A 570 17.32 -15.01 34.65
CA GLN A 570 16.77 -16.32 35.01
C GLN A 570 16.60 -17.22 33.78
N GLU A 571 16.10 -16.70 32.65
CA GLU A 571 15.96 -17.46 31.42
C GLU A 571 17.32 -17.84 30.83
N ALA A 572 18.27 -16.92 30.76
CA ALA A 572 19.62 -17.17 30.27
C ALA A 572 20.31 -18.28 31.06
N VAL A 573 20.25 -18.20 32.39
CA VAL A 573 20.79 -19.23 33.29
C VAL A 573 20.05 -20.56 33.14
N ARG A 574 18.72 -20.55 33.10
CA ARG A 574 17.90 -21.76 33.00
C ARG A 574 18.12 -22.53 31.69
N TYR A 575 18.36 -21.81 30.61
CA TYR A 575 18.56 -22.38 29.27
C TYR A 575 20.05 -22.49 28.89
N GLU A 576 20.96 -22.22 29.82
CA GLU A 576 22.42 -22.27 29.61
C GLU A 576 22.87 -21.45 28.39
N ARG A 577 22.22 -20.31 28.15
CA ARG A 577 22.52 -19.37 27.06
C ARG A 577 23.11 -18.07 27.61
N SER A 578 23.80 -17.33 26.75
CA SER A 578 24.14 -15.93 27.04
C SER A 578 22.86 -15.09 27.13
N GLU A 579 22.93 -13.97 27.85
CA GLU A 579 21.84 -13.00 27.84
C GLU A 579 21.60 -12.48 26.41
N GLU A 580 20.35 -12.19 26.10
CA GLU A 580 19.95 -11.64 24.81
C GLU A 580 20.60 -10.26 24.55
N ALA A 581 20.78 -9.92 23.28
CA ALA A 581 21.42 -8.66 22.88
C ALA A 581 20.72 -7.41 23.44
N PHE A 582 19.40 -7.46 23.70
CA PHE A 582 18.65 -6.33 24.27
C PHE A 582 19.01 -6.05 25.74
N PHE A 583 19.61 -7.00 26.47
CA PHE A 583 19.94 -6.86 27.89
C PHE A 583 20.93 -5.72 28.14
N LYS A 584 21.90 -5.51 27.24
CA LYS A 584 22.83 -4.37 27.33
C LYS A 584 22.10 -3.02 27.23
N GLY A 585 21.10 -2.94 26.33
CA GLY A 585 20.24 -1.76 26.20
C GLY A 585 19.39 -1.53 27.45
N LEU A 586 18.86 -2.60 28.04
CA LEU A 586 18.10 -2.57 29.29
C LEU A 586 18.93 -2.06 30.47
N ILE A 587 20.18 -2.54 30.64
CA ILE A 587 21.08 -2.04 31.69
C ILE A 587 21.39 -0.56 31.51
N ARG A 588 21.59 -0.11 30.27
CA ARG A 588 21.80 1.31 29.96
C ARG A 588 20.57 2.17 30.29
N ALA A 589 19.38 1.67 29.95
CA ALA A 589 18.11 2.33 30.29
C ALA A 589 17.94 2.44 31.81
N LEU A 590 18.17 1.35 32.54
CA LEU A 590 18.20 1.36 34.01
C LEU A 590 19.22 2.37 34.54
N TRP A 591 20.45 2.39 34.02
CA TRP A 591 21.47 3.33 34.47
C TRP A 591 21.07 4.80 34.29
N PHE A 592 20.39 5.10 33.18
CA PHE A 592 19.88 6.44 32.89
C PHE A 592 18.76 6.86 33.85
N ILE A 593 17.90 5.92 34.25
CA ILE A 593 16.75 6.21 35.10
C ILE A 593 17.14 6.18 36.59
N ASP A 594 17.91 5.18 37.01
CA ASP A 594 18.46 4.99 38.36
C ASP A 594 19.73 4.11 38.34
N SER A 595 20.89 4.74 38.53
CA SER A 595 22.19 4.06 38.53
C SER A 595 22.38 3.06 39.67
N CYS A 596 21.68 3.20 40.80
CA CYS A 596 21.82 2.30 41.95
C CYS A 596 21.26 0.91 41.63
N LEU A 597 20.16 0.84 40.88
CA LEU A 597 19.52 -0.43 40.51
C LEU A 597 20.37 -1.29 39.57
N VAL A 598 21.25 -0.67 38.79
CA VAL A 598 22.21 -1.42 37.96
C VAL A 598 23.14 -2.26 38.83
N GLN A 599 23.52 -1.75 40.00
CA GLN A 599 24.32 -2.51 40.94
C GLN A 599 23.52 -3.70 41.48
N GLU A 600 22.26 -3.50 41.89
CA GLU A 600 21.38 -4.58 42.34
C GLU A 600 21.18 -5.67 41.28
N VAL A 601 20.98 -5.27 40.01
CA VAL A 601 20.85 -6.21 38.89
C VAL A 601 22.15 -6.98 38.65
N ASN A 602 23.30 -6.32 38.73
CA ASN A 602 24.59 -7.00 38.60
C ASN A 602 24.89 -7.94 39.77
N GLU A 603 24.52 -7.57 41.00
CA GLU A 603 24.64 -8.43 42.17
C GLU A 603 23.74 -9.66 42.03
N TYR A 604 22.49 -9.48 41.59
CA TYR A 604 21.57 -10.58 41.30
C TYR A 604 22.10 -11.51 40.19
N ARG A 605 22.61 -10.93 39.10
CA ARG A 605 23.26 -11.65 38.00
C ARG A 605 24.39 -12.54 38.53
N GLN A 606 25.31 -11.97 39.33
CA GLN A 606 26.41 -12.72 39.94
C GLN A 606 25.93 -13.84 40.86
N GLN A 607 24.90 -13.59 41.67
CA GLN A 607 24.31 -14.60 42.56
C GLN A 607 23.72 -15.78 41.78
N CYS A 608 22.97 -15.53 40.71
CA CYS A 608 22.39 -16.58 39.88
C CYS A 608 23.48 -17.43 39.21
N TYR A 609 24.50 -16.82 38.60
CA TYR A 609 25.59 -17.58 37.98
C TYR A 609 26.43 -18.36 39.00
N ALA A 610 26.67 -17.81 40.19
CA ALA A 610 27.38 -18.50 41.27
C ALA A 610 26.60 -19.74 41.76
N GLN A 611 25.27 -19.64 41.89
CA GLN A 611 24.42 -20.79 42.26
C GLN A 611 24.44 -21.89 41.19
N THR A 612 24.43 -21.53 39.92
CA THR A 612 24.49 -22.49 38.80
C THR A 612 25.86 -23.18 38.71
N ALA A 613 26.94 -22.44 38.95
CA ALA A 613 28.29 -23.00 39.02
C ALA A 613 28.45 -24.04 40.15
N LEU A 614 27.80 -23.82 41.29
CA LEU A 614 27.78 -24.77 42.42
C LEU A 614 27.03 -26.08 42.07
N LEU A 615 26.12 -26.06 41.10
CA LEU A 615 25.38 -27.23 40.63
C LEU A 615 26.12 -28.05 39.56
N GLY A 616 27.38 -27.71 39.27
CA GLY A 616 28.22 -28.45 38.32
C GLY A 616 27.94 -28.14 36.86
N VAL A 617 27.11 -27.12 36.58
CA VAL A 617 26.92 -26.55 35.25
C VAL A 617 28.02 -25.51 35.05
N GLN A 618 28.97 -25.75 34.14
CA GLN A 618 29.95 -24.72 33.79
C GLN A 618 29.18 -23.55 33.15
N PRO A 619 29.20 -22.35 33.75
CA PRO A 619 28.63 -21.20 33.08
C PRO A 619 29.45 -20.93 31.82
N LEU A 620 28.79 -20.79 30.68
CA LEU A 620 29.30 -20.00 29.56
C LEU A 620 29.29 -18.53 30.01
N LEU A 621 30.22 -18.19 30.91
CA LEU A 621 30.68 -16.81 31.03
C LEU A 621 31.34 -16.51 29.69
N GLU A 622 30.82 -15.54 28.96
CA GLU A 622 31.57 -14.91 27.89
C GLU A 622 32.91 -14.45 28.51
N ASN A 623 33.97 -15.24 28.33
CA ASN A 623 35.24 -14.63 28.00
C ASN A 623 34.91 -13.72 26.82
N ASP A 624 35.22 -12.43 26.91
CA ASP A 624 35.13 -11.46 25.81
C ASP A 624 35.65 -12.09 24.51
N THR A 625 34.80 -12.85 23.81
CA THR A 625 35.08 -13.39 22.49
C THR A 625 34.89 -12.18 21.63
N THR A 626 35.99 -11.43 21.47
CA THR A 626 36.27 -10.50 20.36
C THR A 626 35.01 -10.25 19.55
N THR A 627 34.10 -9.43 20.09
CA THR A 627 33.08 -8.83 19.26
C THR A 627 33.91 -8.00 18.33
N GLU A 628 34.04 -8.44 17.08
CA GLU A 628 34.55 -7.59 16.01
C GLU A 628 33.88 -6.24 16.23
N THR A 629 34.70 -5.24 16.56
CA THR A 629 34.20 -3.96 17.04
C THR A 629 33.50 -3.36 15.85
N ILE A 630 32.19 -3.53 15.77
CA ILE A 630 31.39 -3.15 14.60
C ILE A 630 31.65 -1.67 14.38
N ASN A 631 32.31 -1.37 13.26
CA ASN A 631 32.74 -0.03 12.94
C ASN A 631 31.93 0.47 11.75
N LEU A 632 31.06 1.45 12.01
CA LEU A 632 30.18 2.08 11.03
C LEU A 632 30.81 3.35 10.42
N SER A 633 32.10 3.60 10.59
CA SER A 633 32.76 4.82 10.10
C SER A 633 32.65 5.04 8.60
N SER A 634 32.57 3.97 7.81
CA SER A 634 32.36 4.02 6.37
C SER A 634 30.89 4.12 5.95
N LEU A 635 29.94 3.93 6.88
CA LEU A 635 28.51 3.98 6.59
C LEU A 635 28.02 5.43 6.54
N ARG A 636 27.40 5.83 5.43
CA ARG A 636 26.62 7.07 5.33
C ARG A 636 25.14 6.72 5.56
N LEU A 637 24.66 7.01 6.76
CA LEU A 637 23.30 6.67 7.18
C LEU A 637 22.37 7.88 7.04
N ALA A 638 21.20 7.71 6.43
CA ALA A 638 20.07 8.61 6.62
C ALA A 638 19.07 7.99 7.61
N LEU A 639 18.67 8.76 8.62
CA LEU A 639 17.58 8.41 9.54
C LEU A 639 16.36 9.28 9.19
N VAL A 640 15.28 8.64 8.75
CA VAL A 640 14.11 9.31 8.18
C VAL A 640 12.86 9.02 9.01
N GLY A 641 12.18 10.07 9.48
CA GLY A 641 11.08 9.95 10.43
C GLY A 641 11.57 9.59 11.84
N GLY A 642 10.65 9.31 12.75
CA GLY A 642 10.93 9.08 14.18
C GLY A 642 10.59 10.30 15.03
N HIS A 643 10.44 10.12 16.34
CA HIS A 643 10.40 11.25 17.29
C HIS A 643 11.81 11.85 17.48
N GLU A 644 11.93 13.18 17.66
CA GLU A 644 13.21 13.87 17.85
C GLU A 644 14.09 13.21 18.92
N ALA A 645 13.51 12.89 20.07
CA ALA A 645 14.22 12.22 21.17
C ALA A 645 14.82 10.86 20.76
N THR A 646 14.04 10.02 20.05
CA THR A 646 14.51 8.72 19.56
C THR A 646 15.64 8.89 18.56
N ARG A 647 15.48 9.78 17.57
CA ARG A 647 16.51 10.05 16.56
C ARG A 647 17.81 10.50 17.21
N ARG A 648 17.73 11.45 18.15
CA ARG A 648 18.89 11.94 18.91
C ARG A 648 19.61 10.83 19.66
N GLU A 649 18.90 9.97 20.37
CA GLU A 649 19.53 8.89 21.13
C GLU A 649 20.11 7.79 20.24
N VAL A 650 19.43 7.44 19.13
CA VAL A 650 19.95 6.51 18.13
C VAL A 650 21.24 7.07 17.50
N ILE A 651 21.23 8.33 17.08
CA ILE A 651 22.40 9.02 16.52
C ILE A 651 23.56 9.00 17.51
N ARG A 652 23.29 9.34 18.77
CA ARG A 652 24.28 9.36 19.85
C ARG A 652 24.90 7.99 20.04
N GLU A 653 24.09 6.95 20.14
CA GLU A 653 24.54 5.57 20.32
C GLU A 653 25.37 5.06 19.13
N LEU A 654 24.91 5.28 17.89
CA LEU A 654 25.65 4.88 16.70
C LEU A 654 27.01 5.59 16.57
N LYS A 655 27.08 6.86 16.97
CA LYS A 655 28.35 7.62 16.98
C LYS A 655 29.29 7.17 18.08
N GLU A 656 28.81 7.11 19.32
CA GLU A 656 29.64 6.84 20.51
C GLU A 656 30.07 5.38 20.60
N SER A 657 29.19 4.43 20.27
CA SER A 657 29.43 3.00 20.47
C SER A 657 29.91 2.28 19.22
N TYR A 658 29.63 2.81 18.02
CA TYR A 658 29.91 2.14 16.75
C TYR A 658 30.69 3.00 15.73
N ASN A 659 31.20 4.16 16.15
CA ASN A 659 32.02 5.08 15.35
C ASN A 659 31.36 5.54 14.03
N LEU A 660 30.02 5.69 13.99
CA LEU A 660 29.32 6.19 12.81
C LEU A 660 29.83 7.59 12.41
N GLY A 661 30.44 7.69 11.22
CA GLY A 661 31.09 8.92 10.76
C GLY A 661 30.11 9.94 10.16
N SER A 662 29.15 9.48 9.36
CA SER A 662 28.24 10.33 8.61
C SER A 662 26.78 9.92 8.82
N ILE A 663 25.99 10.85 9.39
CA ILE A 663 24.55 10.66 9.56
C ILE A 663 23.78 11.89 9.10
N ILE A 664 22.69 11.65 8.37
CA ILE A 664 21.77 12.67 7.88
C ILE A 664 20.42 12.41 8.52
N GLU A 665 19.89 13.42 9.19
CA GLU A 665 18.59 13.36 9.83
C GLU A 665 17.53 14.03 8.93
N ILE A 666 16.42 13.33 8.71
CA ILE A 666 15.23 13.88 8.08
C ILE A 666 14.06 13.71 9.04
N ALA A 667 13.71 14.82 9.68
CA ALA A 667 12.55 14.92 10.54
C ALA A 667 11.25 14.63 9.77
N PRO A 668 10.22 14.09 10.44
CA PRO A 668 8.90 13.93 9.85
C PRO A 668 8.29 15.28 9.47
N SER A 669 7.29 15.24 8.59
CA SER A 669 6.60 16.46 8.11
C SER A 669 5.84 17.22 9.20
N SER A 670 5.70 16.66 10.41
CA SER A 670 5.17 17.35 11.60
C SER A 670 6.13 18.38 12.15
N GLU A 671 7.44 18.14 12.03
CA GLU A 671 8.46 18.98 12.65
C GLU A 671 9.01 20.01 11.68
N VAL A 672 9.15 19.64 10.40
CA VAL A 672 9.77 20.49 9.37
C VAL A 672 9.00 20.35 8.06
N HIS A 673 8.91 21.44 7.28
CA HIS A 673 8.41 21.34 5.92
C HIS A 673 9.33 20.45 5.07
N VAL A 674 8.75 19.43 4.44
CA VAL A 674 9.50 18.45 3.66
C VAL A 674 9.01 18.48 2.22
N ASP A 675 9.91 18.81 1.29
CA ASP A 675 9.68 18.68 -0.15
C ASP A 675 10.58 17.59 -0.75
N ARG A 676 10.18 17.08 -1.92
CA ARG A 676 10.85 15.99 -2.61
C ARG A 676 12.31 16.30 -2.97
N SER A 677 12.58 17.51 -3.45
CA SER A 677 13.92 17.93 -3.90
C SER A 677 14.90 18.04 -2.72
N THR A 678 14.42 18.55 -1.59
CA THR A 678 15.16 18.69 -0.34
C THR A 678 15.49 17.32 0.25
N VAL A 679 14.51 16.41 0.30
CA VAL A 679 14.75 15.03 0.76
C VAL A 679 15.75 14.34 -0.14
N GLN A 680 15.53 14.36 -1.45
CA GLN A 680 16.42 13.75 -2.44
C GLN A 680 17.85 14.24 -2.26
N THR A 681 18.07 15.56 -2.24
CA THR A 681 19.41 16.14 -2.13
C THR A 681 20.12 15.70 -0.85
N LYS A 682 19.36 15.55 0.26
CA LYS A 682 19.90 15.10 1.55
C LYS A 682 20.27 13.61 1.55
N ILE A 683 19.44 12.72 1.01
CA ILE A 683 19.66 11.26 1.15
C ILE A 683 20.31 10.60 -0.07
N ASN A 684 20.49 11.30 -1.19
CA ASN A 684 21.00 10.72 -2.43
C ASN A 684 22.37 10.03 -2.26
N ASN A 685 23.19 10.56 -1.35
CA ASN A 685 24.54 10.08 -1.09
C ASN A 685 24.64 9.20 0.16
N CYS A 686 23.54 8.67 0.68
CA CYS A 686 23.56 7.71 1.78
C CYS A 686 23.66 6.28 1.25
N ASP A 687 24.35 5.40 1.98
CA ASP A 687 24.44 3.98 1.68
C ASP A 687 23.26 3.20 2.29
N LEU A 688 22.77 3.66 3.44
CA LEU A 688 21.57 3.16 4.11
C LEU A 688 20.61 4.31 4.41
N ILE A 689 19.32 4.09 4.14
CA ILE A 689 18.23 4.99 4.47
C ILE A 689 17.28 4.23 5.40
N ALA A 690 17.47 4.41 6.70
CA ALA A 690 16.67 3.79 7.75
C ALA A 690 15.42 4.63 8.02
N VAL A 691 14.25 4.03 7.81
CA VAL A 691 12.96 4.72 7.84
C VAL A 691 12.14 4.23 9.02
N ILE A 692 11.92 5.07 10.03
CA ILE A 692 11.11 4.71 11.20
C ILE A 692 9.62 4.89 10.82
N THR A 693 9.00 3.80 10.33
CA THR A 693 7.73 3.86 9.59
C THR A 693 6.56 4.36 10.42
N GLY A 694 6.55 4.07 11.73
CA GLY A 694 5.49 4.49 12.64
C GLY A 694 5.34 6.00 12.86
N TYR A 695 6.28 6.80 12.35
CA TYR A 695 6.34 8.25 12.52
C TYR A 695 6.32 9.02 11.21
N MET A 696 6.06 8.36 10.10
CA MET A 696 6.07 9.04 8.82
C MET A 696 4.76 9.77 8.58
N GLY A 697 4.85 11.03 8.15
CA GLY A 697 3.74 11.67 7.47
C GLY A 697 3.59 11.13 6.05
N HIS A 698 2.36 11.10 5.54
CA HIS A 698 2.03 10.64 4.19
C HIS A 698 2.95 11.24 3.11
N ASN A 699 3.28 12.53 3.23
CA ASN A 699 4.18 13.23 2.31
C ASN A 699 5.60 12.64 2.32
N LEU A 700 6.20 12.43 3.49
CA LEU A 700 7.57 11.89 3.59
C LEU A 700 7.62 10.42 3.15
N SER A 701 6.61 9.61 3.49
CA SER A 701 6.49 8.21 3.01
C SER A 701 6.42 8.15 1.49
N LYS A 702 5.56 8.97 0.90
CA LYS A 702 5.37 9.05 -0.54
C LYS A 702 6.65 9.51 -1.24
N ILE A 703 7.30 10.56 -0.73
CA ILE A 703 8.57 11.06 -1.27
C ILE A 703 9.64 9.96 -1.28
N VAL A 704 9.88 9.27 -0.16
CA VAL A 704 10.92 8.23 -0.09
C VAL A 704 10.58 7.03 -0.99
N SER A 705 9.30 6.62 -1.02
CA SER A 705 8.83 5.54 -1.88
C SER A 705 8.98 5.87 -3.37
N GLU A 706 8.61 7.08 -3.78
CA GLU A 706 8.79 7.55 -5.15
C GLU A 706 10.27 7.66 -5.53
N LEU A 707 11.12 8.21 -4.66
CA LEU A 707 12.56 8.29 -4.91
C LEU A 707 13.21 6.91 -5.06
N LYS A 708 12.74 5.91 -4.30
CA LYS A 708 13.15 4.51 -4.45
C LYS A 708 12.65 3.91 -5.78
N LYS A 709 11.38 4.14 -6.12
CA LYS A 709 10.76 3.65 -7.35
C LYS A 709 11.42 4.23 -8.61
N ASP A 710 11.82 5.49 -8.55
CA ASP A 710 12.50 6.18 -9.65
C ASP A 710 14.00 5.85 -9.74
N CYS A 711 14.49 4.92 -8.91
CA CYS A 711 15.89 4.50 -8.82
C CYS A 711 16.87 5.67 -8.66
N VAL A 712 16.43 6.74 -8.00
CA VAL A 712 17.25 7.94 -7.75
C VAL A 712 18.20 7.69 -6.59
N LEU A 713 17.75 6.93 -5.58
CA LEU A 713 18.51 6.65 -4.36
C LEU A 713 19.62 5.63 -4.63
N ILE A 714 20.85 5.97 -4.27
CA ILE A 714 22.00 5.06 -4.35
C ILE A 714 21.94 4.00 -3.24
N GLY A 715 21.55 4.40 -2.03
CA GLY A 715 21.48 3.53 -0.85
C GLY A 715 20.22 2.68 -0.73
N GLU A 716 20.29 1.65 0.11
CA GLU A 716 19.17 0.77 0.40
C GLU A 716 18.19 1.45 1.37
N VAL A 717 16.88 1.35 1.08
CA VAL A 717 15.83 1.84 1.99
C VAL A 717 15.37 0.70 2.89
N LEU A 718 15.65 0.82 4.19
CA LEU A 718 15.30 -0.11 5.24
C LEU A 718 14.09 0.41 6.05
N PRO A 719 12.87 -0.12 5.85
CA PRO A 719 11.73 0.20 6.68
C PRO A 719 11.86 -0.49 8.05
N LEU A 720 11.83 0.30 9.12
CA LEU A 720 11.94 -0.15 10.51
C LEU A 720 10.56 -0.24 11.14
N SER A 721 10.19 -1.43 11.62
CA SER A 721 8.94 -1.65 12.39
C SER A 721 9.09 -1.32 13.88
N CYS A 722 10.30 -1.07 14.35
CA CYS A 722 10.61 -0.71 15.73
C CYS A 722 10.59 0.81 15.93
N ARG A 723 10.11 1.24 17.10
CA ARG A 723 10.04 2.66 17.51
C ARG A 723 10.99 3.02 18.65
N GLY A 724 11.38 2.04 19.46
CA GLY A 724 12.36 2.18 20.53
C GLY A 724 13.79 2.31 20.01
N LYS A 725 14.62 3.08 20.72
CA LYS A 725 16.03 3.33 20.39
C LYS A 725 16.80 2.04 20.15
N SER A 726 16.71 1.08 21.08
CA SER A 726 17.48 -0.16 21.01
C SER A 726 17.04 -1.03 19.83
N GLY A 727 15.75 -1.01 19.50
CA GLY A 727 15.22 -1.66 18.31
C GLY A 727 15.78 -1.08 17.02
N VAL A 728 15.79 0.25 16.89
CA VAL A 728 16.31 0.95 15.69
C VAL A 728 17.80 0.70 15.49
N VAL A 729 18.61 0.86 16.54
CA VAL A 729 20.06 0.61 16.51
C VAL A 729 20.35 -0.82 16.06
N ARG A 730 19.63 -1.80 16.64
CA ARG A 730 19.83 -3.21 16.31
C ARG A 730 19.52 -3.54 14.85
N GLU A 731 18.42 -3.04 14.29
CA GLU A 731 18.08 -3.32 12.88
C GLU A 731 19.11 -2.71 11.92
N ILE A 732 19.66 -1.53 12.25
CA ILE A 732 20.75 -0.92 11.49
C ILE A 732 22.01 -1.78 11.54
N LEU A 733 22.39 -2.26 12.74
CA LEU A 733 23.55 -3.14 12.91
C LEU A 733 23.36 -4.49 12.21
N ASN A 734 22.17 -5.08 12.31
CA ASN A 734 21.83 -6.32 11.62
C ASN A 734 21.92 -6.17 10.10
N TRP A 735 21.50 -5.03 9.56
CA TRP A 735 21.68 -4.72 8.15
C TRP A 735 23.17 -4.65 7.79
N TRP A 736 23.97 -3.94 8.58
CA TRP A 736 25.41 -3.79 8.36
C TRP A 736 26.14 -5.14 8.36
N ILE A 737 25.82 -6.01 9.32
CA ILE A 737 26.44 -7.36 9.44
C ILE A 737 26.07 -8.26 8.25
N ARG A 738 24.96 -8.00 7.57
CA ARG A 738 24.50 -8.80 6.41
C ARG A 738 25.14 -8.40 5.08
N GLN A 739 25.75 -7.22 5.01
CA GLN A 739 26.52 -6.75 3.84
C GLN A 739 27.89 -7.41 3.85
#